data_AF-A0AAU8NK17-F1
#
_entry.id   AF-A0AAU8NK17-F1
#
_cell.length_a   1.000
_cell.length_b   1.000
_cell.length_c   1.000
_cell.angle_alpha   90.00
_cell.angle_beta   90.00
_cell.angle_gamma   90.00
#
_symmetry.space_group_name_H-M   'P 1'
#
loop_
_entity.id
_entity.type
_entity.pdbx_description
1 polymer ?
#
loop_
_entity_poly.entity_id
_entity_poly.type
_entity_poly.pdbx_seq_one_letter_code
_entity_poly.pdbx_strand_id
1 'polypeptide(L)'
;MTIVMCITGLLLAIYPVSYLASAEASQTSLPKDEQLQQIEHLIKSQMDKSLIPGLAVTIVHGDETIYQQGFGFANVDKKQSVSPKSIFELGSTTKAFTGLGLLKLVAEGKLNLDDSVTDYIPWIKFHTKDSNRSDSVTLRQVLYQTSGIPFTSITSIPSSNDDTALRETIENLSGTTLDFSPGERFQYATINYDILGYVIEQVTNQSYEEYMNTEVLEPLGLQHTFLSKAEAETSGTMAQGYKLGYLNARPFDAPIYRGNTPAGYLYSDSNDMAQWLKIHLNTVPVKGSMEEIIGMSHMPDRTVSPDSDGSSYAAGWYVYQSGGGELSHSGNNPAYSSFVAFRPEEQVGVAVMANLNSSSTLVIGQGILDIMIGKEPVTELSDIYRTVDSISVVILAVSIPFMGLSLWFLGTMVRDILQRRRKSAQGWIKHVIRVFGFVLFAGGVGVAFLYIPQVLFNGVNWSFAEVWAPPSLKMAVSILYASLILFGLCMLLHSMFPGEGKRTPLFPFAVLCLVSGLGNTLIIFIINQALINTSSFQTGLFTFFLMGLAAYVISQKIVRSQLIRFTNDLIYQKQTEIINRILRSPYYKVEKVAKEKLYAVLNHDIETISGGINVLVFGLTSIITLIFCFIYLGYLNIYGLLISLLVVSLAALAYYVAGRHANKHWARTRDVQNVFYKYIGHMAQGFKELSLHQDKKKQFQIDMHDTCDEYRQRRIQGDIRFANVFVIGEILFTVVIGVVAFIFPILFDSVQSYSLSSFVFIFLYMGAPVRGVLDAVPDLIRVRIAWNRMNELAGELDDEKHSETNSNMTKEHQIDKFSHLELQDIHYEYVSPNGTSFSIGPINLTLRAGEITFITGGNGSGKSTLVKLLTGLYKPSSGNLFVNGKPKLNGEQSELFAAVFSEYHLFDKLYGLTNSLDKGSIDYHLEKLQLEQKVSIEDGKFSTTDLSSGQRRRLALLISYLEDRPVYLFDEWAADQDPEYRRYFYHHVLPELKLRGKCVIAVTHDDRYFEQADKLVKMEFGKMEMLDPKQHGSLPAYGT
;
A
#
# COMPACT_ATOMS: atom_id res chain seq x y z
N MET A 1 16.99 -16.53 23.65
CA MET A 1 17.12 -17.97 23.95
C MET A 1 16.00 -18.49 24.84
N THR A 2 15.76 -17.92 26.03
CA THR A 2 14.72 -18.38 26.97
C THR A 2 13.30 -18.35 26.39
N ILE A 3 12.92 -17.30 25.65
CA ILE A 3 11.59 -17.23 25.00
C ILE A 3 11.44 -18.28 23.88
N VAL A 4 12.50 -18.50 23.09
CA VAL A 4 12.51 -19.52 22.03
C VAL A 4 12.38 -20.92 22.64
N MET A 5 13.09 -21.20 23.74
CA MET A 5 12.98 -22.43 24.52
C MET A 5 11.59 -22.60 25.18
N CYS A 6 10.96 -21.51 25.64
CA CYS A 6 9.59 -21.57 26.15
C CYS A 6 8.56 -21.82 25.05
N ILE A 7 8.70 -21.23 23.86
CA ILE A 7 7.78 -21.44 22.72
C ILE A 7 7.97 -22.84 22.13
N THR A 8 9.21 -23.30 21.94
CA THR A 8 9.48 -24.70 21.55
C THR A 8 9.04 -25.68 22.62
N GLY A 9 9.22 -25.35 23.91
CA GLY A 9 8.70 -26.13 25.02
C GLY A 9 7.17 -26.19 25.08
N LEU A 10 6.47 -25.09 24.74
CA LEU A 10 5.00 -25.06 24.66
C LEU A 10 4.49 -25.87 23.46
N LEU A 11 5.13 -25.75 22.29
CA LEU A 11 4.79 -26.51 21.07
C LEU A 11 5.10 -28.01 21.22
N LEU A 12 6.16 -28.36 21.95
CA LEU A 12 6.49 -29.75 22.29
C LEU A 12 5.60 -30.31 23.40
N ALA A 13 5.01 -29.46 24.26
CA ALA A 13 4.05 -29.88 25.28
C ALA A 13 2.62 -30.09 24.74
N ILE A 14 2.32 -29.59 23.52
CA ILE A 14 1.02 -29.80 22.84
C ILE A 14 0.97 -31.17 22.11
N TYR A 15 2.05 -31.94 22.12
CA TYR A 15 2.05 -33.36 21.78
C TYR A 15 2.46 -34.14 23.04
N PRO A 16 1.63 -35.03 23.64
CA PRO A 16 0.65 -35.92 22.99
C PRO A 16 -0.66 -36.17 23.77
N VAL A 17 -1.86 -35.89 23.22
CA VAL A 17 -3.12 -36.61 23.59
C VAL A 17 -4.13 -36.52 22.44
N SER A 18 -3.83 -37.15 21.30
CA SER A 18 -4.84 -37.35 20.24
C SER A 18 -4.67 -38.70 19.57
N TYR A 19 -4.42 -39.75 20.35
CA TYR A 19 -4.51 -41.13 19.89
C TYR A 19 -5.04 -41.96 21.04
N LEU A 20 -6.36 -42.04 21.15
CA LEU A 20 -7.19 -43.11 21.72
C LEU A 20 -8.62 -42.59 21.88
N ALA A 21 -9.29 -42.44 20.75
CA ALA A 21 -10.74 -42.49 20.68
C ALA A 21 -11.10 -43.18 19.37
N SER A 22 -10.87 -44.48 19.31
CA SER A 22 -11.72 -45.35 18.50
C SER A 22 -13.09 -45.31 19.17
N ALA A 23 -13.89 -44.30 18.83
CA ALA A 23 -15.32 -44.39 19.03
C ALA A 23 -15.81 -45.43 18.02
N GLU A 24 -16.15 -46.62 18.51
CA GLU A 24 -17.17 -47.42 17.85
C GLU A 24 -18.42 -46.53 17.76
N ALA A 25 -18.60 -45.88 16.63
CA ALA A 25 -19.86 -45.27 16.30
C ALA A 25 -20.86 -46.42 16.13
N SER A 26 -21.62 -46.70 17.18
CA SER A 26 -22.87 -47.43 17.04
C SER A 26 -23.69 -46.71 15.98
N GLN A 27 -23.90 -47.37 14.83
CA GLN A 27 -24.94 -47.03 13.86
C GLN A 27 -26.29 -47.15 14.55
N THR A 28 -26.66 -46.10 15.27
CA THR A 28 -28.03 -45.89 15.71
C THR A 28 -28.64 -44.98 14.66
N SER A 29 -29.42 -45.56 13.76
CA SER A 29 -30.28 -44.81 12.83
C SER A 29 -31.10 -43.81 13.64
N LEU A 30 -30.94 -42.51 13.33
CA LEU A 30 -31.79 -41.46 13.89
C LEU A 30 -33.28 -41.83 13.67
N PRO A 31 -34.18 -41.52 14.61
CA PRO A 31 -35.61 -41.65 14.38
C PRO A 31 -36.02 -40.92 13.10
N LYS A 32 -36.92 -41.52 12.31
CA LYS A 32 -37.35 -41.00 10.99
C LYS A 32 -37.76 -39.53 11.02
N ASP A 33 -38.38 -39.08 12.11
CA ASP A 33 -38.80 -37.68 12.30
C ASP A 33 -37.61 -36.71 12.54
N GLU A 34 -36.53 -37.17 13.17
CA GLU A 34 -35.32 -36.37 13.44
C GLU A 34 -34.47 -36.22 12.17
N GLN A 35 -34.38 -37.27 11.34
CA GLN A 35 -33.75 -37.21 10.02
C GLN A 35 -34.46 -36.22 9.08
N LEU A 36 -35.79 -36.25 9.04
CA LEU A 36 -36.59 -35.33 8.21
C LEU A 36 -36.42 -33.87 8.65
N GLN A 37 -36.36 -33.60 9.96
CA GLN A 37 -36.07 -32.26 10.47
C GLN A 37 -34.67 -31.77 10.07
N GLN A 38 -33.67 -32.65 10.13
CA GLN A 38 -32.31 -32.34 9.70
C GLN A 38 -32.25 -32.02 8.19
N ILE A 39 -32.96 -32.80 7.37
CA ILE A 39 -33.11 -32.58 5.92
C ILE A 39 -33.77 -31.22 5.65
N GLU A 40 -34.90 -30.92 6.28
CA GLU A 40 -35.59 -29.64 6.09
C GLU A 40 -34.74 -28.44 6.51
N HIS A 41 -34.01 -28.58 7.62
CA HIS A 41 -33.10 -27.53 8.08
C HIS A 41 -31.96 -27.30 7.08
N LEU A 42 -31.36 -28.37 6.55
CA LEU A 42 -30.35 -28.29 5.49
C LEU A 42 -30.91 -27.55 4.26
N ILE A 43 -32.09 -27.97 3.77
CA ILE A 43 -32.74 -27.36 2.59
C ILE A 43 -32.97 -25.87 2.82
N LYS A 44 -33.65 -25.48 3.91
CA LYS A 44 -33.96 -24.08 4.22
C LYS A 44 -32.69 -23.24 4.35
N SER A 45 -31.69 -23.76 5.09
CA SER A 45 -30.42 -23.05 5.27
C SER A 45 -29.68 -22.82 3.94
N GLN A 46 -29.68 -23.80 3.04
CA GLN A 46 -29.00 -23.68 1.75
C GLN A 46 -29.78 -22.79 0.77
N MET A 47 -31.12 -22.85 0.76
CA MET A 47 -31.96 -21.95 -0.02
C MET A 47 -31.77 -20.49 0.40
N ASP A 48 -31.77 -20.20 1.70
CA ASP A 48 -31.56 -18.85 2.23
C ASP A 48 -30.15 -18.35 1.92
N LYS A 49 -29.13 -19.22 2.06
CA LYS A 49 -27.75 -18.88 1.70
C LYS A 49 -27.68 -18.52 0.21
N SER A 50 -28.17 -19.36 -0.68
CA SER A 50 -27.96 -19.17 -2.14
C SER A 50 -29.07 -18.39 -2.84
N LEU A 51 -30.02 -17.84 -2.09
CA LEU A 51 -31.15 -17.07 -2.57
C LEU A 51 -31.99 -17.83 -3.61
N ILE A 52 -32.09 -19.16 -3.46
CA ILE A 52 -32.87 -20.02 -4.35
C ILE A 52 -34.36 -19.74 -4.08
N PRO A 53 -35.12 -19.22 -5.07
CA PRO A 53 -36.52 -18.85 -4.83
C PRO A 53 -37.45 -20.04 -4.60
N GLY A 54 -37.25 -21.12 -5.36
CA GLY A 54 -38.07 -22.31 -5.30
C GLY A 54 -37.28 -23.57 -5.68
N LEU A 55 -37.56 -24.66 -4.96
CA LEU A 55 -36.89 -25.93 -5.13
C LEU A 55 -37.83 -27.09 -4.81
N ALA A 56 -37.70 -28.20 -5.52
CA ALA A 56 -38.44 -29.43 -5.31
C ALA A 56 -37.48 -30.56 -4.94
N VAL A 57 -37.86 -31.38 -3.95
CA VAL A 57 -37.08 -32.52 -3.46
C VAL A 57 -37.91 -33.79 -3.55
N THR A 58 -37.28 -34.85 -4.02
CA THR A 58 -37.82 -36.21 -4.04
C THR A 58 -36.81 -37.16 -3.42
N ILE A 59 -37.25 -37.99 -2.48
CA ILE A 59 -36.46 -39.07 -1.87
C ILE A 59 -37.24 -40.37 -2.01
N VAL A 60 -36.57 -41.37 -2.57
CA VAL A 60 -37.06 -42.73 -2.76
C VAL A 60 -36.23 -43.67 -1.90
N HIS A 61 -36.88 -44.64 -1.25
CA HIS A 61 -36.23 -45.73 -0.54
C HIS A 61 -36.95 -47.04 -0.88
N GLY A 62 -36.29 -47.93 -1.63
CA GLY A 62 -36.94 -49.08 -2.25
C GLY A 62 -37.99 -48.64 -3.29
N ASP A 63 -39.16 -49.27 -3.27
CA ASP A 63 -40.29 -48.95 -4.17
C ASP A 63 -41.15 -47.76 -3.68
N GLU A 64 -40.88 -47.24 -2.49
CA GLU A 64 -41.63 -46.14 -1.87
C GLU A 64 -40.99 -44.77 -2.09
N THR A 65 -41.83 -43.76 -2.36
CA THR A 65 -41.42 -42.35 -2.31
C THR A 65 -41.62 -41.87 -0.88
N ILE A 66 -40.54 -41.83 -0.09
CA ILE A 66 -40.61 -41.55 1.35
C ILE A 66 -40.65 -40.04 1.67
N TYR A 67 -40.25 -39.19 0.72
CA TYR A 67 -40.32 -37.74 0.85
C TYR A 67 -40.51 -37.10 -0.51
N GLN A 68 -41.47 -36.19 -0.65
CA GLN A 68 -41.72 -35.46 -1.88
C GLN A 68 -42.33 -34.10 -1.56
N GLN A 69 -41.53 -33.03 -1.63
CA GLN A 69 -41.94 -31.72 -1.15
C GLN A 69 -41.35 -30.57 -1.98
N GLY A 70 -42.20 -29.55 -2.19
CA GLY A 70 -41.81 -28.27 -2.77
C GLY A 70 -41.50 -27.24 -1.68
N PHE A 71 -40.48 -26.43 -1.91
CA PHE A 71 -40.04 -25.35 -1.04
C PHE A 71 -40.03 -24.03 -1.81
N GLY A 72 -40.40 -22.94 -1.13
CA GLY A 72 -40.41 -21.61 -1.72
C GLY A 72 -41.44 -21.42 -2.83
N PHE A 73 -41.09 -20.64 -3.86
CA PHE A 73 -41.98 -20.21 -4.93
C PHE A 73 -41.51 -20.67 -6.31
N ALA A 74 -42.41 -21.34 -7.03
CA ALA A 74 -42.26 -21.59 -8.47
C ALA A 74 -42.29 -20.27 -9.25
N ASN A 75 -43.04 -19.26 -8.76
CA ASN A 75 -43.00 -17.89 -9.27
C ASN A 75 -43.20 -16.90 -8.11
N VAL A 76 -42.16 -16.12 -7.80
CA VAL A 76 -42.11 -15.14 -6.72
C VAL A 76 -43.12 -14.01 -6.92
N ASP A 77 -43.20 -13.46 -8.13
CA ASP A 77 -44.08 -12.31 -8.42
C ASP A 77 -45.56 -12.68 -8.31
N LYS A 78 -45.91 -13.90 -8.74
CA LYS A 78 -47.26 -14.46 -8.62
C LYS A 78 -47.53 -15.12 -7.25
N LYS A 79 -46.53 -15.19 -6.37
CA LYS A 79 -46.57 -15.94 -5.09
C LYS A 79 -47.06 -17.39 -5.25
N GLN A 80 -46.70 -18.01 -6.36
CA GLN A 80 -47.05 -19.40 -6.66
C GLN A 80 -46.04 -20.32 -5.98
N SER A 81 -46.48 -21.11 -5.00
CA SER A 81 -45.63 -22.08 -4.30
C SER A 81 -45.16 -23.21 -5.23
N VAL A 82 -43.98 -23.75 -4.96
CA VAL A 82 -43.53 -25.00 -5.61
C VAL A 82 -44.43 -26.15 -5.16
N SER A 83 -44.83 -26.99 -6.10
CA SER A 83 -45.59 -28.22 -5.86
C SER A 83 -44.88 -29.42 -6.50
N PRO A 84 -45.24 -30.67 -6.17
CA PRO A 84 -44.69 -31.84 -6.86
C PRO A 84 -44.91 -31.85 -8.38
N LYS A 85 -45.88 -31.08 -8.88
CA LYS A 85 -46.19 -30.91 -10.31
C LYS A 85 -45.43 -29.74 -10.96
N SER A 86 -44.66 -28.97 -10.19
CA SER A 86 -43.89 -27.86 -10.75
C SER A 86 -42.77 -28.41 -11.62
N ILE A 87 -42.71 -27.97 -12.87
CA ILE A 87 -41.72 -28.43 -13.84
C ILE A 87 -40.48 -27.54 -13.78
N PHE A 88 -39.31 -28.15 -13.82
CA PHE A 88 -38.00 -27.50 -13.84
C PHE A 88 -37.16 -28.01 -15.00
N GLU A 89 -36.23 -27.18 -15.48
CA GLU A 89 -35.17 -27.66 -16.37
C GLU A 89 -34.21 -28.58 -15.60
N LEU A 90 -33.90 -29.72 -16.21
CA LEU A 90 -33.03 -30.74 -15.65
C LEU A 90 -31.54 -30.46 -15.88
N GLY A 91 -31.16 -29.52 -16.74
CA GLY A 91 -29.76 -29.29 -17.07
C GLY A 91 -29.07 -30.57 -17.52
N SER A 92 -27.79 -30.73 -17.16
CA SER A 92 -27.00 -31.89 -17.58
C SER A 92 -27.44 -33.26 -17.04
N THR A 93 -28.37 -33.35 -16.08
CA THR A 93 -28.96 -34.65 -15.70
C THR A 93 -29.75 -35.30 -16.85
N THR A 94 -30.13 -34.49 -17.84
CA THR A 94 -30.61 -34.91 -19.16
C THR A 94 -29.75 -35.99 -19.82
N LYS A 95 -28.42 -35.93 -19.64
CA LYS A 95 -27.48 -36.85 -20.30
C LYS A 95 -27.77 -38.32 -19.98
N ALA A 96 -28.25 -38.62 -18.77
CA ALA A 96 -28.63 -39.98 -18.39
C ALA A 96 -29.78 -40.53 -19.27
N PHE A 97 -30.73 -39.69 -19.64
CA PHE A 97 -31.82 -40.06 -20.54
C PHE A 97 -31.30 -40.34 -21.95
N THR A 98 -30.50 -39.43 -22.50
CA THR A 98 -29.86 -39.57 -23.83
C THR A 98 -28.96 -40.79 -23.91
N GLY A 99 -28.17 -41.04 -22.87
CA GLY A 99 -27.32 -42.22 -22.76
C GLY A 99 -28.14 -43.51 -22.79
N LEU A 100 -29.27 -43.55 -22.09
CA LEU A 100 -30.20 -44.69 -22.12
C LEU A 100 -30.80 -44.90 -23.53
N GLY A 101 -31.22 -43.82 -24.20
CA GLY A 101 -31.72 -43.87 -25.58
C GLY A 101 -30.69 -44.40 -26.57
N LEU A 102 -29.43 -43.96 -26.48
CA LEU A 102 -28.34 -44.49 -27.31
C LEU A 102 -28.10 -45.97 -27.02
N LEU A 103 -28.01 -46.37 -25.75
CA LEU A 103 -27.75 -47.76 -25.35
C LEU A 103 -28.89 -48.70 -25.78
N LYS A 104 -30.12 -48.22 -25.90
CA LYS A 104 -31.22 -48.98 -26.50
C LYS A 104 -30.95 -49.32 -27.97
N LEU A 105 -30.43 -48.38 -28.76
CA LEU A 105 -30.00 -48.67 -30.15
C LEU A 105 -28.84 -49.66 -30.21
N VAL A 106 -27.93 -49.63 -29.22
CA VAL A 106 -26.85 -50.63 -29.08
C VAL A 106 -27.44 -52.02 -28.81
N ALA A 107 -28.37 -52.12 -27.85
CA ALA A 107 -29.01 -53.39 -27.49
C ALA A 107 -29.86 -53.97 -28.64
N GLU A 108 -30.43 -53.11 -29.49
CA GLU A 108 -31.13 -53.49 -30.72
C GLU A 108 -30.19 -53.87 -31.88
N GLY A 109 -28.87 -53.72 -31.71
CA GLY A 109 -27.87 -54.00 -32.74
C GLY A 109 -27.88 -53.02 -33.91
N LYS A 110 -28.46 -51.82 -33.74
CA LYS A 110 -28.51 -50.78 -34.77
C LYS A 110 -27.22 -49.97 -34.88
N LEU A 111 -26.40 -49.94 -33.82
CA LEU A 111 -25.09 -49.29 -33.77
C LEU A 111 -24.17 -49.99 -32.75
N ASN A 112 -22.86 -49.81 -32.86
CA ASN A 112 -21.89 -50.26 -31.86
C ASN A 112 -21.13 -49.08 -31.25
N LEU A 113 -20.79 -49.18 -29.96
CA LEU A 113 -20.03 -48.11 -29.29
C LEU A 113 -18.60 -47.95 -29.86
N ASP A 114 -18.04 -48.98 -30.47
CA ASP A 114 -16.71 -48.92 -31.09
C ASP A 114 -16.72 -48.35 -32.51
N ASP A 115 -17.91 -48.05 -33.06
CA ASP A 115 -18.05 -47.40 -34.37
C ASP A 115 -17.53 -45.96 -34.31
N SER A 116 -16.99 -45.46 -35.42
CA SER A 116 -16.51 -44.09 -35.52
C SER A 116 -17.69 -43.13 -35.61
N VAL A 117 -17.63 -41.97 -34.96
CA VAL A 117 -18.63 -40.90 -35.13
C VAL A 117 -18.80 -40.52 -36.60
N THR A 118 -17.71 -40.60 -37.39
CA THR A 118 -17.72 -40.31 -38.83
C THR A 118 -18.52 -41.31 -39.66
N ASP A 119 -18.79 -42.52 -39.14
CA ASP A 119 -19.58 -43.52 -39.85
C ASP A 119 -21.06 -43.09 -39.93
N TYR A 120 -21.51 -42.31 -38.95
CA TYR A 120 -22.85 -41.74 -38.88
C TYR A 120 -22.90 -40.28 -39.34
N ILE A 121 -21.82 -39.53 -39.16
CA ILE A 121 -21.72 -38.10 -39.49
C ILE A 121 -20.49 -37.88 -40.40
N PRO A 122 -20.55 -38.19 -41.71
CA PRO A 122 -19.35 -38.25 -42.56
C PRO A 122 -18.60 -36.91 -42.75
N TRP A 123 -19.26 -35.80 -42.46
CA TRP A 123 -18.73 -34.45 -42.65
C TRP A 123 -18.09 -33.86 -41.38
N ILE A 124 -18.23 -34.51 -40.21
CA ILE A 124 -17.58 -34.04 -38.98
C ILE A 124 -16.09 -34.38 -39.03
N LYS A 125 -15.25 -33.41 -38.62
CA LYS A 125 -13.80 -33.58 -38.59
C LYS A 125 -13.23 -33.07 -37.27
N PHE A 126 -12.27 -33.80 -36.73
CA PHE A 126 -11.51 -33.41 -35.54
C PHE A 126 -10.02 -33.35 -35.88
N HIS A 127 -9.29 -32.44 -35.24
CA HIS A 127 -7.84 -32.29 -35.40
C HIS A 127 -7.12 -32.60 -34.08
N THR A 128 -5.96 -33.25 -34.12
CA THR A 128 -5.09 -33.41 -32.95
C THR A 128 -3.96 -32.39 -32.96
N LYS A 129 -3.46 -31.99 -31.79
CA LYS A 129 -2.37 -31.00 -31.68
C LYS A 129 -1.06 -31.46 -32.32
N ASP A 130 -0.79 -32.77 -32.29
CA ASP A 130 0.50 -33.34 -32.70
C ASP A 130 0.51 -33.95 -34.11
N SER A 131 -0.63 -34.01 -34.80
CA SER A 131 -0.66 -34.49 -36.18
C SER A 131 -1.76 -33.85 -37.01
N ASN A 132 -1.48 -33.57 -38.29
CA ASN A 132 -2.49 -33.28 -39.30
C ASN A 132 -3.38 -34.51 -39.62
N ARG A 133 -3.43 -35.52 -38.75
CA ARG A 133 -4.29 -36.70 -38.90
C ARG A 133 -5.62 -36.42 -38.20
N SER A 134 -6.70 -36.79 -38.87
CA SER A 134 -8.01 -36.92 -38.25
C SER A 134 -8.00 -38.23 -37.48
N ASP A 135 -7.89 -38.18 -36.16
CA ASP A 135 -8.12 -39.37 -35.34
C ASP A 135 -9.64 -39.66 -35.33
N SER A 136 -10.00 -40.93 -35.43
CA SER A 136 -11.39 -41.38 -35.36
C SER A 136 -11.84 -41.35 -33.90
N VAL A 137 -12.72 -40.41 -33.57
CA VAL A 137 -13.43 -40.41 -32.28
C VAL A 137 -14.54 -41.46 -32.36
N THR A 138 -14.58 -42.40 -31.42
CA THR A 138 -15.61 -43.46 -31.34
C THR A 138 -16.81 -43.03 -30.52
N LEU A 139 -17.98 -43.66 -30.73
CA LEU A 139 -19.17 -43.40 -29.92
C LEU A 139 -18.94 -43.71 -28.43
N ARG A 140 -18.09 -44.69 -28.10
CA ARG A 140 -17.64 -45.03 -26.75
C ARG A 140 -16.97 -43.84 -26.08
N GLN A 141 -16.02 -43.20 -26.77
CA GLN A 141 -15.28 -42.07 -26.23
C GLN A 141 -16.16 -40.83 -26.05
N VAL A 142 -17.14 -40.64 -26.93
CA VAL A 142 -18.15 -39.58 -26.78
C VAL A 142 -19.05 -39.86 -25.58
N LEU A 143 -19.59 -41.08 -25.45
CA LEU A 143 -20.49 -41.47 -24.35
C LEU A 143 -19.84 -41.31 -22.97
N TYR A 144 -18.58 -41.73 -22.86
CA TYR A 144 -17.83 -41.75 -21.60
C TYR A 144 -16.96 -40.50 -21.36
N GLN A 145 -17.12 -39.43 -22.15
CA GLN A 145 -16.40 -38.16 -21.97
C GLN A 145 -14.86 -38.31 -22.06
N THR A 146 -14.38 -39.17 -22.95
CA THR A 146 -12.95 -39.40 -23.22
C THR A 146 -12.56 -39.02 -24.66
N SER A 147 -13.41 -38.26 -25.36
CA SER A 147 -13.20 -37.85 -26.77
C SER A 147 -12.07 -36.84 -26.99
N GLY A 148 -11.65 -36.12 -25.95
CA GLY A 148 -10.69 -35.01 -26.05
C GLY A 148 -11.29 -33.71 -26.60
N ILE A 149 -12.62 -33.65 -26.81
CA ILE A 149 -13.29 -32.41 -27.25
C ILE A 149 -13.20 -31.38 -26.11
N PRO A 150 -12.71 -30.14 -26.37
CA PRO A 150 -12.56 -29.14 -25.33
C PRO A 150 -13.91 -28.72 -24.72
N PHE A 151 -13.93 -28.47 -23.41
CA PHE A 151 -15.10 -27.90 -22.71
C PHE A 151 -15.59 -26.58 -23.37
N THR A 152 -14.68 -25.76 -23.89
CA THR A 152 -15.00 -24.47 -24.53
C THR A 152 -15.87 -24.59 -25.78
N SER A 153 -16.02 -25.80 -26.33
CA SER A 153 -16.98 -26.09 -27.41
C SER A 153 -18.42 -25.72 -27.08
N ILE A 154 -18.79 -25.65 -25.79
CA ILE A 154 -20.09 -25.15 -25.33
C ILE A 154 -20.38 -23.71 -25.80
N THR A 155 -19.35 -22.91 -26.07
CA THR A 155 -19.51 -21.54 -26.57
C THR A 155 -19.88 -21.47 -28.05
N SER A 156 -19.78 -22.59 -28.78
CA SER A 156 -20.13 -22.72 -30.19
C SER A 156 -21.58 -23.13 -30.43
N ILE A 157 -22.33 -23.46 -29.36
CA ILE A 157 -23.74 -23.84 -29.45
C ILE A 157 -24.56 -22.59 -29.79
N PRO A 158 -25.23 -22.54 -30.95
CA PRO A 158 -26.05 -21.39 -31.33
C PRO A 158 -27.31 -21.32 -30.47
N SER A 159 -27.70 -20.10 -30.11
CA SER A 159 -29.04 -19.85 -29.58
C SER A 159 -30.03 -19.97 -30.73
N SER A 160 -30.71 -21.10 -30.83
CA SER A 160 -31.70 -21.39 -31.86
C SER A 160 -32.82 -22.28 -31.30
N ASN A 161 -34.03 -22.08 -31.83
CA ASN A 161 -35.19 -22.94 -31.59
C ASN A 161 -35.66 -23.62 -32.89
N ASP A 162 -34.87 -23.55 -33.96
CA ASP A 162 -35.23 -24.10 -35.26
C ASP A 162 -35.05 -25.62 -35.30
N ASP A 163 -35.76 -26.28 -36.23
CA ASP A 163 -35.71 -27.73 -36.44
C ASP A 163 -34.28 -28.24 -36.70
N THR A 164 -33.43 -27.41 -37.33
CA THR A 164 -32.04 -27.69 -37.69
C THR A 164 -31.02 -27.39 -36.60
N ALA A 165 -31.43 -26.90 -35.42
CA ALA A 165 -30.52 -26.42 -34.38
C ALA A 165 -29.49 -27.46 -33.90
N LEU A 166 -29.87 -28.74 -33.80
CA LEU A 166 -28.95 -29.82 -33.43
C LEU A 166 -27.89 -30.02 -34.50
N ARG A 167 -28.29 -30.11 -35.77
CA ARG A 167 -27.38 -30.18 -36.91
C ARG A 167 -26.41 -29.00 -36.95
N GLU A 168 -26.91 -27.78 -36.80
CA GLU A 168 -26.09 -26.56 -36.78
C GLU A 168 -25.06 -26.57 -35.63
N THR A 169 -25.45 -27.11 -34.47
CA THR A 169 -24.54 -27.28 -33.33
C THR A 169 -23.38 -28.21 -33.71
N ILE A 170 -23.65 -29.32 -34.39
CA ILE A 170 -22.62 -30.26 -34.84
C ILE A 170 -21.78 -29.68 -36.00
N GLU A 171 -22.39 -28.93 -36.91
CA GLU A 171 -21.67 -28.23 -38.00
C GLU A 171 -20.65 -27.23 -37.45
N ASN A 172 -21.00 -26.49 -36.39
CA ASN A 172 -20.11 -25.55 -35.70
C ASN A 172 -18.93 -26.23 -34.96
N LEU A 173 -18.98 -27.55 -34.73
CA LEU A 173 -17.90 -28.31 -34.12
C LEU A 173 -16.88 -28.84 -35.12
N SER A 174 -17.27 -28.96 -36.39
CA SER A 174 -16.39 -29.54 -37.39
C SER A 174 -15.13 -28.66 -37.55
N GLY A 175 -13.95 -29.28 -37.45
CA GLY A 175 -12.66 -28.59 -37.42
C GLY A 175 -12.17 -28.23 -36.02
N THR A 176 -12.84 -28.67 -34.95
CA THR A 176 -12.35 -28.48 -33.58
C THR A 176 -11.05 -29.25 -33.35
N THR A 177 -10.08 -28.58 -32.71
CA THR A 177 -8.84 -29.22 -32.26
C THR A 177 -9.07 -29.84 -30.88
N LEU A 178 -8.81 -31.14 -30.76
CA LEU A 178 -8.89 -31.88 -29.52
C LEU A 178 -7.78 -31.45 -28.56
N ASP A 179 -8.07 -31.48 -27.26
CA ASP A 179 -7.09 -31.10 -26.24
C ASP A 179 -6.00 -32.15 -26.05
N PHE A 180 -6.34 -33.42 -26.29
CA PHE A 180 -5.50 -34.63 -26.20
C PHE A 180 -6.08 -35.72 -27.12
N SER A 181 -5.39 -36.86 -27.26
CA SER A 181 -5.83 -37.94 -28.15
C SER A 181 -7.06 -38.69 -27.58
N PRO A 182 -8.07 -39.05 -28.40
CA PRO A 182 -9.25 -39.76 -27.90
C PRO A 182 -8.90 -41.02 -27.10
N GLY A 183 -9.49 -41.18 -25.91
CA GLY A 183 -9.24 -42.29 -24.99
C GLY A 183 -8.06 -42.10 -24.03
N GLU A 184 -7.33 -40.97 -24.08
CA GLU A 184 -6.16 -40.76 -23.21
C GLU A 184 -6.54 -40.44 -21.76
N ARG A 185 -7.56 -39.60 -21.53
CA ARG A 185 -8.06 -39.22 -20.20
C ARG A 185 -9.50 -38.73 -20.25
N PHE A 186 -10.13 -38.63 -19.08
CA PHE A 186 -11.45 -38.01 -18.92
C PHE A 186 -11.38 -36.49 -19.11
N GLN A 187 -12.32 -35.94 -19.89
CA GLN A 187 -12.59 -34.51 -20.01
C GLN A 187 -14.05 -34.29 -20.35
N TYR A 188 -14.78 -33.68 -19.42
CA TYR A 188 -16.19 -33.36 -19.61
C TYR A 188 -16.38 -32.29 -20.69
N ALA A 189 -17.16 -32.62 -21.72
CA ALA A 189 -17.69 -31.70 -22.71
C ALA A 189 -19.17 -31.98 -22.94
N THR A 190 -20.02 -30.97 -22.70
CA THR A 190 -21.47 -31.07 -22.93
C THR A 190 -21.79 -31.61 -24.32
N ILE A 191 -21.03 -31.14 -25.31
CA ILE A 191 -21.30 -31.36 -26.71
C ILE A 191 -21.10 -32.79 -27.18
N ASN A 192 -20.44 -33.63 -26.38
CA ASN A 192 -20.40 -35.07 -26.62
C ASN A 192 -21.82 -35.62 -26.70
N TYR A 193 -22.74 -35.19 -25.83
CA TYR A 193 -24.11 -35.70 -25.84
C TYR A 193 -24.97 -35.13 -26.97
N ASP A 194 -24.64 -33.94 -27.48
CA ASP A 194 -25.28 -33.40 -28.68
C ASP A 194 -24.88 -34.23 -29.92
N ILE A 195 -23.62 -34.67 -30.01
CA ILE A 195 -23.18 -35.62 -31.05
C ILE A 195 -23.99 -36.92 -30.95
N LEU A 196 -24.18 -37.48 -29.75
CA LEU A 196 -24.99 -38.69 -29.57
C LEU A 196 -26.45 -38.49 -29.96
N GLY A 197 -27.04 -37.35 -29.60
CA GLY A 197 -28.39 -36.99 -30.03
C GLY A 197 -28.51 -36.94 -31.56
N TYR A 198 -27.53 -36.36 -32.25
CA TYR A 198 -27.54 -36.30 -33.70
C TYR A 198 -27.31 -37.68 -34.35
N VAL A 199 -26.47 -38.54 -33.76
CA VAL A 199 -26.31 -39.95 -34.18
C VAL A 199 -27.64 -40.70 -34.06
N ILE A 200 -28.40 -40.49 -32.99
CA ILE A 200 -29.74 -41.07 -32.82
C ILE A 200 -30.63 -40.65 -34.01
N GLU A 201 -30.63 -39.37 -34.42
CA GLU A 201 -31.40 -38.93 -35.59
C GLU A 201 -30.95 -39.63 -36.88
N GLN A 202 -29.64 -39.77 -37.09
CA GLN A 202 -29.10 -40.41 -38.30
C GLN A 202 -29.42 -41.91 -38.36
N VAL A 203 -29.42 -42.60 -37.23
CA VAL A 203 -29.71 -44.05 -37.17
C VAL A 203 -31.20 -44.34 -37.27
N THR A 204 -32.05 -43.48 -36.70
CA THR A 204 -33.50 -43.74 -36.59
C THR A 204 -34.32 -43.06 -37.69
N ASN A 205 -33.80 -42.02 -38.35
CA ASN A 205 -34.54 -41.09 -39.21
C ASN A 205 -35.73 -40.39 -38.51
N GLN A 206 -35.71 -40.29 -37.18
CA GLN A 206 -36.64 -39.49 -36.38
C GLN A 206 -35.89 -38.29 -35.80
N SER A 207 -36.61 -37.24 -35.39
CA SER A 207 -35.96 -36.21 -34.58
C SER A 207 -35.56 -36.78 -33.23
N TYR A 208 -34.54 -36.19 -32.60
CA TYR A 208 -34.10 -36.62 -31.28
C TYR A 208 -35.26 -36.58 -30.27
N GLU A 209 -36.08 -35.53 -30.30
CA GLU A 209 -37.22 -35.39 -29.39
C GLU A 209 -38.30 -36.45 -29.64
N GLU A 210 -38.62 -36.76 -30.90
CA GLU A 210 -39.63 -37.78 -31.21
C GLU A 210 -39.18 -39.18 -30.75
N TYR A 211 -37.92 -39.53 -31.04
CA TYR A 211 -37.34 -40.81 -30.60
C TYR A 211 -37.33 -40.93 -29.08
N MET A 212 -36.82 -39.91 -28.37
CA MET A 212 -36.73 -39.96 -26.92
C MET A 212 -38.11 -40.03 -26.26
N ASN A 213 -39.09 -39.31 -26.78
CA ASN A 213 -40.45 -39.37 -26.24
C ASN A 213 -41.06 -40.78 -26.39
N THR A 214 -41.01 -41.33 -27.60
CA THR A 214 -41.71 -42.58 -27.94
C THR A 214 -40.99 -43.85 -27.46
N GLU A 215 -39.66 -43.86 -27.48
CA GLU A 215 -38.85 -45.05 -27.22
C GLU A 215 -38.24 -45.07 -25.80
N VAL A 216 -38.23 -43.94 -25.09
CA VAL A 216 -37.63 -43.83 -23.74
C VAL A 216 -38.64 -43.31 -22.72
N LEU A 217 -39.21 -42.13 -22.89
CA LEU A 217 -40.06 -41.49 -21.86
C LEU A 217 -41.40 -42.22 -21.67
N GLU A 218 -42.16 -42.45 -22.75
CA GLU A 218 -43.45 -43.14 -22.69
C GLU A 218 -43.36 -44.58 -22.16
N PRO A 219 -42.40 -45.43 -22.61
CA PRO A 219 -42.26 -46.80 -22.08
C PRO A 219 -41.89 -46.86 -20.60
N LEU A 220 -41.20 -45.84 -20.08
CA LEU A 220 -40.84 -45.70 -18.66
C LEU A 220 -41.94 -45.05 -17.82
N GLY A 221 -43.01 -44.54 -18.46
CA GLY A 221 -44.15 -43.91 -17.79
C GLY A 221 -43.88 -42.49 -17.31
N LEU A 222 -42.95 -41.77 -17.94
CA LEU A 222 -42.57 -40.40 -17.59
C LEU A 222 -43.44 -39.40 -18.38
N GLN A 223 -44.66 -39.17 -17.90
CA GLN A 223 -45.70 -38.40 -18.63
C GLN A 223 -45.61 -36.87 -18.45
N HIS A 224 -44.86 -36.39 -17.47
CA HIS A 224 -44.63 -34.98 -17.19
C HIS A 224 -43.17 -34.59 -17.42
N THR A 225 -42.48 -35.35 -18.26
CA THR A 225 -41.13 -35.07 -18.73
C THR A 225 -41.19 -34.65 -20.19
N PHE A 226 -40.68 -33.46 -20.50
CA PHE A 226 -40.80 -32.83 -21.81
C PHE A 226 -39.41 -32.60 -22.42
N LEU A 227 -39.36 -32.60 -23.75
CA LEU A 227 -38.14 -32.36 -24.54
C LEU A 227 -38.08 -30.95 -25.15
N SER A 228 -39.17 -30.19 -25.06
CA SER A 228 -39.20 -28.79 -25.46
C SER A 228 -39.74 -27.88 -24.36
N LYS A 229 -39.20 -26.64 -24.31
CA LYS A 229 -39.67 -25.60 -23.39
C LYS A 229 -41.14 -25.24 -23.63
N ALA A 230 -41.55 -25.20 -24.90
CA ALA A 230 -42.91 -24.83 -25.27
C ALA A 230 -43.95 -25.84 -24.76
N GLU A 231 -43.66 -27.14 -24.81
CA GLU A 231 -44.53 -28.17 -24.23
C GLU A 231 -44.59 -28.05 -22.70
N ALA A 232 -43.43 -27.87 -22.06
CA ALA A 232 -43.34 -27.69 -20.62
C ALA A 232 -44.13 -26.44 -20.14
N GLU A 233 -44.05 -25.32 -20.85
CA GLU A 233 -44.83 -24.11 -20.57
C GLU A 233 -46.34 -24.31 -20.79
N THR A 234 -46.72 -25.05 -21.84
CA THR A 234 -48.12 -25.34 -22.17
C THR A 234 -48.81 -26.17 -21.08
N SER A 235 -48.06 -26.95 -20.30
CA SER A 235 -48.58 -27.65 -19.11
C SER A 235 -49.18 -26.72 -18.04
N GLY A 236 -48.81 -25.43 -18.04
CA GLY A 236 -49.22 -24.44 -17.05
C GLY A 236 -48.54 -24.55 -15.69
N THR A 237 -47.56 -25.45 -15.54
CA THR A 237 -46.89 -25.74 -14.25
C THR A 237 -45.38 -25.51 -14.25
N MET A 238 -44.81 -25.06 -15.37
CA MET A 238 -43.42 -24.61 -15.50
C MET A 238 -43.08 -23.55 -14.43
N ALA A 239 -42.05 -23.82 -13.63
CA ALA A 239 -41.51 -22.83 -12.71
C ALA A 239 -40.84 -21.69 -13.48
N GLN A 240 -40.91 -20.47 -12.96
CA GLN A 240 -40.16 -19.34 -13.50
C GLN A 240 -38.69 -19.48 -13.14
N GLY A 241 -37.80 -19.44 -14.12
CA GLY A 241 -36.35 -19.42 -13.90
C GLY A 241 -35.85 -18.08 -13.37
N TYR A 242 -34.83 -18.13 -12.50
CA TYR A 242 -34.21 -16.97 -11.87
C TYR A 242 -32.69 -16.98 -12.04
N LYS A 243 -32.12 -15.78 -12.03
CA LYS A 243 -30.68 -15.55 -12.09
C LYS A 243 -30.26 -14.56 -11.01
N LEU A 244 -29.12 -14.81 -10.38
CA LEU A 244 -28.54 -13.88 -9.41
C LEU A 244 -28.13 -12.57 -10.10
N GLY A 245 -28.45 -11.45 -9.46
CA GLY A 245 -28.02 -10.14 -9.90
C GLY A 245 -28.26 -9.06 -8.85
N TYR A 246 -27.17 -8.40 -8.45
CA TYR A 246 -27.18 -7.34 -7.44
C TYR A 246 -27.68 -7.84 -6.07
N LEU A 247 -27.10 -8.95 -5.60
CA LEU A 247 -27.36 -9.65 -4.35
C LEU A 247 -28.79 -10.19 -4.20
N ASN A 248 -29.51 -10.37 -5.31
CA ASN A 248 -30.89 -10.85 -5.31
C ASN A 248 -31.14 -11.78 -6.50
N ALA A 249 -32.05 -12.74 -6.34
CA ALA A 249 -32.60 -13.51 -7.44
C ALA A 249 -33.59 -12.65 -8.25
N ARG A 250 -33.44 -12.64 -9.57
CA ARG A 250 -34.31 -11.89 -10.50
C ARG A 250 -34.86 -12.83 -11.57
N PRO A 251 -36.13 -12.68 -11.98
CA PRO A 251 -36.68 -13.46 -13.09
C PRO A 251 -35.77 -13.34 -14.31
N PHE A 252 -35.44 -14.48 -14.92
CA PHE A 252 -34.56 -14.54 -16.06
C PHE A 252 -35.09 -15.56 -17.07
N ASP A 253 -35.37 -15.07 -18.27
CA ASP A 253 -35.73 -15.90 -19.40
C ASP A 253 -34.47 -16.17 -20.23
N ALA A 254 -33.94 -17.39 -20.11
CA ALA A 254 -32.71 -17.77 -20.78
C ALA A 254 -32.94 -17.97 -22.29
N PRO A 255 -31.94 -17.67 -23.14
CA PRO A 255 -32.01 -18.02 -24.55
C PRO A 255 -32.23 -19.52 -24.76
N ILE A 256 -32.92 -19.88 -25.84
CA ILE A 256 -33.21 -21.27 -26.18
C ILE A 256 -32.03 -21.85 -26.96
N TYR A 257 -31.56 -23.02 -26.53
CA TYR A 257 -30.49 -23.78 -27.16
C TYR A 257 -31.01 -25.17 -27.54
N ARG A 258 -31.92 -25.24 -28.51
CA ARG A 258 -32.56 -26.51 -28.92
C ARG A 258 -31.56 -27.56 -29.40
N GLY A 259 -30.45 -27.13 -30.00
CA GLY A 259 -29.36 -28.04 -30.37
C GLY A 259 -28.63 -28.68 -29.19
N ASN A 260 -28.84 -28.20 -27.97
CA ASN A 260 -28.29 -28.76 -26.73
C ASN A 260 -29.32 -29.57 -25.93
N THR A 261 -30.51 -29.84 -26.49
CA THR A 261 -31.54 -30.66 -25.84
C THR A 261 -31.00 -32.04 -25.43
N PRO A 262 -30.21 -32.77 -26.24
CA PRO A 262 -29.64 -34.06 -25.84
C PRO A 262 -28.71 -34.00 -24.62
N ALA A 263 -28.12 -32.83 -24.34
CA ALA A 263 -27.17 -32.70 -23.25
C ALA A 263 -27.73 -31.94 -22.03
N GLY A 264 -28.79 -31.13 -22.17
CA GLY A 264 -29.11 -30.14 -21.14
C GLY A 264 -30.55 -29.68 -20.98
N TYR A 265 -31.50 -30.00 -21.87
CA TYR A 265 -32.82 -29.35 -21.86
C TYR A 265 -34.00 -30.32 -21.85
N LEU A 266 -33.98 -31.33 -20.97
CA LEU A 266 -35.22 -31.96 -20.52
C LEU A 266 -35.85 -31.15 -19.40
N TYR A 267 -37.17 -31.25 -19.29
CA TYR A 267 -37.98 -30.57 -18.28
C TYR A 267 -38.77 -31.64 -17.55
N SER A 268 -38.77 -31.68 -16.22
CA SER A 268 -39.50 -32.72 -15.48
C SER A 268 -40.07 -32.20 -14.15
N ASP A 269 -40.98 -32.97 -13.57
CA ASP A 269 -41.59 -32.73 -12.28
C ASP A 269 -41.11 -33.74 -11.21
N SER A 270 -41.55 -33.58 -9.97
CA SER A 270 -41.11 -34.47 -8.89
C SER A 270 -41.71 -35.88 -8.97
N ASN A 271 -42.82 -36.05 -9.68
CA ASN A 271 -43.50 -37.35 -9.80
C ASN A 271 -42.74 -38.26 -10.76
N ASP A 272 -42.40 -37.73 -11.93
CA ASP A 272 -41.60 -38.41 -12.92
C ASP A 272 -40.18 -38.68 -12.41
N MET A 273 -39.56 -37.73 -11.70
CA MET A 273 -38.26 -37.97 -11.09
C MET A 273 -38.29 -39.05 -10.00
N ALA A 274 -39.40 -39.21 -9.26
CA ALA A 274 -39.56 -40.34 -8.34
C ALA A 274 -39.62 -41.68 -9.08
N GLN A 275 -40.36 -41.72 -10.20
CA GLN A 275 -40.45 -42.90 -11.05
C GLN A 275 -39.09 -43.24 -11.68
N TRP A 276 -38.36 -42.25 -12.18
CA TRP A 276 -37.02 -42.38 -12.73
C TRP A 276 -36.02 -42.97 -11.72
N LEU A 277 -36.04 -42.50 -10.47
CA LEU A 277 -35.21 -43.03 -9.40
C LEU A 277 -35.54 -44.51 -9.09
N LYS A 278 -36.84 -44.85 -8.97
CA LYS A 278 -37.28 -46.24 -8.73
C LYS A 278 -36.86 -47.19 -9.84
N ILE A 279 -36.91 -46.73 -11.09
CA ILE A 279 -36.45 -47.50 -12.25
C ILE A 279 -34.95 -47.80 -12.12
N HIS A 280 -34.13 -46.80 -11.78
CA HIS A 280 -32.69 -46.99 -11.62
C HIS A 280 -32.29 -47.79 -10.36
N LEU A 281 -33.12 -47.81 -9.33
CA LEU A 281 -32.93 -48.68 -8.16
C LEU A 281 -33.36 -50.14 -8.42
N ASN A 282 -33.96 -50.42 -9.58
CA ASN A 282 -34.58 -51.69 -9.95
C ASN A 282 -35.69 -52.14 -8.99
N THR A 283 -36.49 -51.20 -8.51
CA THR A 283 -37.58 -51.45 -7.53
C THR A 283 -38.96 -51.51 -8.16
N VAL A 284 -39.07 -51.11 -9.44
CA VAL A 284 -40.31 -51.18 -10.22
C VAL A 284 -40.06 -51.92 -11.54
N PRO A 285 -41.00 -52.75 -12.00
CA PRO A 285 -40.82 -53.51 -13.22
C PRO A 285 -40.83 -52.58 -14.44
N VAL A 286 -39.80 -52.69 -15.28
CA VAL A 286 -39.74 -52.09 -16.61
C VAL A 286 -40.05 -53.12 -17.69
N LYS A 287 -40.64 -52.69 -18.81
CA LYS A 287 -41.03 -53.59 -19.90
C LYS A 287 -39.84 -53.90 -20.82
N GLY A 288 -39.77 -55.14 -21.32
CA GLY A 288 -38.84 -55.53 -22.38
C GLY A 288 -37.38 -55.61 -21.93
N SER A 289 -36.45 -55.30 -22.85
CA SER A 289 -34.99 -55.30 -22.61
C SER A 289 -34.49 -54.09 -21.81
N MET A 290 -35.39 -53.23 -21.32
CA MET A 290 -35.02 -51.97 -20.67
C MET A 290 -34.25 -52.17 -19.36
N GLU A 291 -34.50 -53.25 -18.62
CA GLU A 291 -33.76 -53.58 -17.39
C GLU A 291 -32.27 -53.80 -17.68
N GLU A 292 -31.94 -54.53 -18.74
CA GLU A 292 -30.56 -54.77 -19.18
C GLU A 292 -29.89 -53.47 -19.64
N ILE A 293 -30.60 -52.64 -20.41
CA ILE A 293 -30.10 -51.36 -20.91
C ILE A 293 -29.81 -50.38 -19.75
N ILE A 294 -30.66 -50.36 -18.71
CA ILE A 294 -30.41 -49.58 -17.49
C ILE A 294 -29.14 -50.06 -16.78
N GLY A 295 -28.97 -51.39 -16.65
CA GLY A 295 -27.74 -51.96 -16.08
C GLY A 295 -26.48 -51.56 -16.86
N MET A 296 -26.56 -51.53 -18.20
CA MET A 296 -25.47 -51.02 -19.05
C MET A 296 -25.18 -49.54 -18.79
N SER A 297 -26.21 -48.73 -18.54
CA SER A 297 -26.06 -47.28 -18.30
C SER A 297 -25.27 -46.95 -17.03
N HIS A 298 -25.22 -47.87 -16.07
CA HIS A 298 -24.49 -47.74 -14.81
C HIS A 298 -23.02 -48.13 -14.90
N MET A 299 -22.60 -48.77 -16.01
CA MET A 299 -21.22 -49.24 -16.18
C MET A 299 -20.31 -48.09 -16.66
N PRO A 300 -19.36 -47.62 -15.83
CA PRO A 300 -18.45 -46.56 -16.24
C PRO A 300 -17.29 -47.08 -17.10
N ASP A 301 -16.69 -46.19 -17.88
CA ASP A 301 -15.41 -46.47 -18.50
C ASP A 301 -14.30 -46.48 -17.45
N ARG A 302 -13.58 -47.60 -17.37
CA ARG A 302 -12.42 -47.80 -16.47
C ARG A 302 -11.10 -47.93 -17.23
N THR A 303 -11.09 -47.62 -18.53
CA THR A 303 -9.88 -47.64 -19.35
C THR A 303 -8.99 -46.41 -19.11
N VAL A 304 -9.56 -45.32 -18.58
CA VAL A 304 -8.84 -44.11 -18.15
C VAL A 304 -8.84 -43.97 -16.63
N SER A 305 -7.92 -43.15 -16.09
CA SER A 305 -7.88 -42.84 -14.66
C SER A 305 -9.15 -42.10 -14.21
N PRO A 306 -9.64 -42.33 -12.98
CA PRO A 306 -10.75 -41.57 -12.42
C PRO A 306 -10.42 -40.08 -12.31
N ASP A 307 -11.46 -39.24 -12.24
CA ASP A 307 -11.30 -37.82 -11.96
C ASP A 307 -10.79 -37.59 -10.52
N SER A 308 -10.40 -36.36 -10.21
CA SER A 308 -9.83 -35.93 -8.93
C SER A 308 -10.70 -36.20 -7.70
N ASP A 309 -12.02 -36.37 -7.88
CA ASP A 309 -12.99 -36.75 -6.85
C ASP A 309 -13.16 -38.28 -6.70
N GLY A 310 -12.44 -39.08 -7.50
CA GLY A 310 -12.48 -40.54 -7.50
C GLY A 310 -13.62 -41.14 -8.34
N SER A 311 -14.35 -40.34 -9.12
CA SER A 311 -15.42 -40.81 -10.01
C SER A 311 -14.89 -41.25 -11.39
N SER A 312 -15.61 -42.15 -12.06
CA SER A 312 -15.50 -42.35 -13.51
C SER A 312 -16.86 -42.15 -14.16
N TYR A 313 -16.89 -41.93 -15.47
CA TYR A 313 -18.11 -41.56 -16.16
C TYR A 313 -18.75 -42.75 -16.89
N ALA A 314 -20.07 -42.89 -16.76
CA ALA A 314 -20.90 -43.88 -17.44
C ALA A 314 -21.82 -43.20 -18.48
N ALA A 315 -22.97 -43.80 -18.83
CA ALA A 315 -23.91 -43.22 -19.80
C ALA A 315 -24.76 -42.10 -19.15
N GLY A 316 -24.11 -40.98 -18.80
CA GLY A 316 -24.74 -39.82 -18.19
C GLY A 316 -24.70 -39.79 -16.67
N TRP A 317 -23.84 -40.62 -16.05
CA TRP A 317 -23.66 -40.72 -14.61
C TRP A 317 -22.19 -40.63 -14.22
N TYR A 318 -21.89 -39.89 -13.17
CA TYR A 318 -20.64 -40.04 -12.42
C TYR A 318 -20.79 -41.23 -11.46
N VAL A 319 -19.84 -42.15 -11.51
CA VAL A 319 -19.83 -43.40 -10.73
C VAL A 319 -18.65 -43.39 -9.76
N TYR A 320 -18.94 -43.18 -8.49
CA TYR A 320 -17.95 -43.02 -7.44
C TYR A 320 -17.41 -44.37 -6.96
N GLN A 321 -16.09 -44.47 -6.83
CA GLN A 321 -15.44 -45.71 -6.43
C GLN A 321 -15.44 -45.91 -4.90
N SER A 322 -15.52 -44.83 -4.13
CA SER A 322 -15.50 -44.85 -2.67
C SER A 322 -16.91 -44.77 -2.09
N GLY A 323 -17.23 -45.69 -1.17
CA GLY A 323 -18.47 -45.66 -0.40
C GLY A 323 -19.69 -46.17 -1.15
N GLY A 324 -19.81 -47.48 -1.39
CA GLY A 324 -21.04 -48.22 -1.75
C GLY A 324 -21.74 -47.91 -3.08
N GLY A 325 -20.97 -47.56 -4.12
CA GLY A 325 -21.48 -47.53 -5.50
C GLY A 325 -22.47 -46.40 -5.82
N GLU A 326 -22.19 -45.19 -5.35
CA GLU A 326 -23.02 -44.01 -5.69
C GLU A 326 -22.93 -43.66 -7.18
N LEU A 327 -24.10 -43.42 -7.78
CA LEU A 327 -24.24 -42.81 -9.09
C LEU A 327 -24.92 -41.46 -8.95
N SER A 328 -24.32 -40.41 -9.50
CA SER A 328 -24.94 -39.08 -9.47
C SER A 328 -24.61 -38.24 -10.70
N HIS A 329 -25.43 -37.23 -10.92
CA HIS A 329 -25.15 -36.20 -11.91
C HIS A 329 -25.79 -34.88 -11.45
N SER A 330 -25.06 -33.77 -11.60
CA SER A 330 -25.59 -32.42 -11.41
C SER A 330 -25.99 -31.80 -12.74
N GLY A 331 -27.05 -31.01 -12.75
CA GLY A 331 -27.50 -30.26 -13.90
C GLY A 331 -27.49 -28.77 -13.64
N ASN A 332 -26.93 -27.99 -14.57
CA ASN A 332 -26.94 -26.54 -14.49
C ASN A 332 -27.32 -25.99 -15.86
N ASN A 333 -28.28 -25.08 -15.87
CA ASN A 333 -28.62 -24.20 -16.98
C ASN A 333 -28.60 -22.76 -16.49
N PRO A 334 -28.67 -21.74 -17.35
CA PRO A 334 -28.56 -20.34 -16.92
C PRO A 334 -29.56 -19.90 -15.83
N ALA A 335 -30.75 -20.51 -15.78
CA ALA A 335 -31.83 -20.13 -14.88
C ALA A 335 -32.28 -21.24 -13.91
N TYR A 336 -31.70 -22.44 -14.00
CA TYR A 336 -32.13 -23.61 -13.23
C TYR A 336 -30.93 -24.48 -12.85
N SER A 337 -31.10 -25.28 -11.81
CA SER A 337 -30.17 -26.36 -11.49
C SER A 337 -30.91 -27.57 -10.96
N SER A 338 -30.27 -28.73 -11.07
CA SER A 338 -30.78 -30.00 -10.58
C SER A 338 -29.63 -30.87 -10.06
N PHE A 339 -29.99 -31.88 -9.28
CA PHE A 339 -29.08 -32.93 -8.85
C PHE A 339 -29.86 -34.21 -8.69
N VAL A 340 -29.34 -35.28 -9.27
CA VAL A 340 -29.93 -36.62 -9.18
C VAL A 340 -28.84 -37.57 -8.73
N ALA A 341 -29.11 -38.32 -7.67
CA ALA A 341 -28.20 -39.32 -7.15
C ALA A 341 -28.97 -40.53 -6.64
N PHE A 342 -28.38 -41.71 -6.75
CA PHE A 342 -28.93 -42.92 -6.19
C PHE A 342 -27.83 -43.91 -5.84
N ARG A 343 -28.16 -44.80 -4.92
CA ARG A 343 -27.27 -45.84 -4.40
C ARG A 343 -28.02 -47.17 -4.44
N PRO A 344 -27.74 -48.01 -5.45
CA PRO A 344 -28.42 -49.29 -5.60
C PRO A 344 -28.23 -50.23 -4.41
N GLU A 345 -27.07 -50.19 -3.73
CA GLU A 345 -26.79 -51.06 -2.57
C GLU A 345 -27.68 -50.73 -1.37
N GLU A 346 -27.80 -49.44 -1.01
CA GLU A 346 -28.66 -48.98 0.08
C GLU A 346 -30.12 -48.73 -0.35
N GLN A 347 -30.44 -48.90 -1.63
CA GLN A 347 -31.78 -48.71 -2.20
C GLN A 347 -32.33 -47.29 -1.97
N VAL A 348 -31.47 -46.27 -1.97
CA VAL A 348 -31.85 -44.85 -1.77
C VAL A 348 -31.64 -44.05 -3.04
N GLY A 349 -32.60 -43.20 -3.38
CA GLY A 349 -32.52 -42.24 -4.49
C GLY A 349 -32.96 -40.85 -4.07
N VAL A 350 -32.30 -39.82 -4.59
CA VAL A 350 -32.57 -38.41 -4.31
C VAL A 350 -32.58 -37.63 -5.62
N ALA A 351 -33.60 -36.81 -5.82
CA ALA A 351 -33.66 -35.83 -6.90
C ALA A 351 -34.03 -34.46 -6.33
N VAL A 352 -33.26 -33.44 -6.72
CA VAL A 352 -33.46 -32.05 -6.33
C VAL A 352 -33.50 -31.20 -7.59
N MET A 353 -34.47 -30.31 -7.71
CA MET A 353 -34.60 -29.37 -8.84
C MET A 353 -34.89 -27.98 -8.32
N ALA A 354 -34.23 -26.97 -8.88
CA ALA A 354 -34.29 -25.59 -8.41
C ALA A 354 -34.48 -24.62 -9.57
N ASN A 355 -35.25 -23.56 -9.35
CA ASN A 355 -35.49 -22.49 -10.34
C ASN A 355 -34.44 -21.38 -10.29
N LEU A 356 -33.21 -21.73 -9.91
CA LEU A 356 -32.04 -20.86 -9.96
C LEU A 356 -30.80 -21.73 -10.15
N ASN A 357 -29.82 -21.27 -10.92
CA ASN A 357 -28.54 -21.95 -11.04
C ASN A 357 -27.71 -21.74 -9.78
N SER A 358 -27.54 -22.78 -8.97
CA SER A 358 -26.71 -22.73 -7.76
C SER A 358 -26.08 -24.08 -7.45
N SER A 359 -24.83 -24.03 -6.96
CA SER A 359 -24.15 -25.21 -6.43
C SER A 359 -24.83 -25.76 -5.16
N SER A 360 -25.65 -24.96 -4.46
CA SER A 360 -26.41 -25.42 -3.31
C SER A 360 -27.41 -26.52 -3.65
N THR A 361 -27.86 -26.63 -4.90
CA THR A 361 -28.74 -27.74 -5.33
C THR A 361 -28.04 -29.09 -5.20
N LEU A 362 -26.76 -29.16 -5.58
CA LEU A 362 -25.92 -30.34 -5.35
C LEU A 362 -25.70 -30.58 -3.86
N VAL A 363 -25.33 -29.54 -3.10
CA VAL A 363 -25.10 -29.67 -1.64
C VAL A 363 -26.34 -30.19 -0.91
N ILE A 364 -27.52 -29.70 -1.29
CA ILE A 364 -28.79 -30.20 -0.75
C ILE A 364 -28.97 -31.67 -1.11
N GLY A 365 -28.84 -32.04 -2.39
CA GLY A 365 -29.05 -33.41 -2.84
C GLY A 365 -28.08 -34.42 -2.24
N GLN A 366 -26.78 -34.10 -2.24
CA GLN A 366 -25.75 -34.93 -1.62
C GLN A 366 -25.92 -34.99 -0.11
N GLY A 367 -26.18 -33.86 0.55
CA GLY A 367 -26.38 -33.85 2.00
C GLY A 367 -27.62 -34.62 2.44
N ILE A 368 -28.69 -34.63 1.63
CA ILE A 368 -29.84 -35.51 1.87
C ILE A 368 -29.41 -36.98 1.75
N LEU A 369 -28.68 -37.33 0.70
CA LEU A 369 -28.19 -38.71 0.52
C LEU A 369 -27.29 -39.15 1.68
N ASP A 370 -26.37 -38.29 2.13
CA ASP A 370 -25.49 -38.52 3.27
C ASP A 370 -26.29 -38.76 4.57
N ILE A 371 -27.30 -37.92 4.86
CA ILE A 371 -28.18 -38.08 6.03
C ILE A 371 -28.91 -39.42 5.96
N MET A 372 -29.43 -39.81 4.78
CA MET A 372 -30.16 -41.06 4.57
C MET A 372 -29.30 -42.30 4.85
N ILE A 373 -27.99 -42.23 4.60
CA ILE A 373 -27.03 -43.33 4.88
C ILE A 373 -26.27 -43.15 6.20
N GLY A 374 -26.68 -42.21 7.06
CA GLY A 374 -26.09 -42.00 8.38
C GLY A 374 -24.71 -41.35 8.39
N LYS A 375 -24.35 -40.61 7.33
CA LYS A 375 -23.14 -39.78 7.26
C LYS A 375 -23.47 -38.34 7.62
N GLU A 376 -22.46 -37.62 8.11
CA GLU A 376 -22.55 -36.17 8.29
C GLU A 376 -22.69 -35.49 6.92
N PRO A 377 -23.72 -34.65 6.69
CA PRO A 377 -23.95 -34.03 5.41
C PRO A 377 -22.86 -33.02 5.07
N VAL A 378 -22.44 -33.01 3.81
CA VAL A 378 -21.67 -31.88 3.28
C VAL A 378 -22.53 -30.61 3.33
N THR A 379 -22.05 -29.57 4.01
CA THR A 379 -22.82 -28.33 4.22
C THR A 379 -22.23 -27.09 3.53
N GLU A 380 -21.02 -27.18 2.97
CA GLU A 380 -20.33 -26.03 2.38
C GLU A 380 -19.70 -26.37 1.03
N LEU A 381 -20.18 -25.70 -0.02
CA LEU A 381 -19.54 -25.64 -1.34
C LEU A 381 -19.66 -24.21 -1.85
N SER A 382 -18.58 -23.66 -2.41
CA SER A 382 -18.57 -22.27 -2.88
C SER A 382 -19.42 -22.11 -4.14
N ASP A 383 -20.43 -21.25 -4.09
CA ASP A 383 -21.20 -20.86 -5.27
C ASP A 383 -20.46 -19.75 -6.04
N ILE A 384 -19.95 -20.09 -7.23
CA ILE A 384 -19.16 -19.17 -8.04
C ILE A 384 -19.97 -17.95 -8.49
N TYR A 385 -21.23 -18.11 -8.87
CA TYR A 385 -22.06 -17.02 -9.39
C TYR A 385 -22.47 -16.06 -8.27
N ARG A 386 -22.79 -16.58 -7.08
CA ARG A 386 -23.04 -15.75 -5.90
C ARG A 386 -21.79 -14.98 -5.48
N THR A 387 -20.63 -15.63 -5.50
CA THR A 387 -19.34 -15.01 -5.17
C THR A 387 -19.02 -13.89 -6.17
N VAL A 388 -19.16 -14.16 -7.47
CA VAL A 388 -18.95 -13.19 -8.54
C VAL A 388 -19.93 -12.01 -8.41
N ASP A 389 -21.21 -12.25 -8.13
CA ASP A 389 -22.20 -11.19 -7.92
C ASP A 389 -21.83 -10.29 -6.74
N SER A 390 -21.45 -10.90 -5.62
CA SER A 390 -21.05 -10.19 -4.39
C SER A 390 -19.82 -9.33 -4.61
N ILE A 391 -18.78 -9.89 -5.23
CA ILE A 391 -17.55 -9.16 -5.58
C ILE A 391 -17.87 -8.02 -6.55
N SER A 392 -18.72 -8.26 -7.55
CA SER A 392 -19.12 -7.25 -8.53
C SER A 392 -19.83 -6.06 -7.88
N VAL A 393 -20.71 -6.31 -6.91
CA VAL A 393 -21.38 -5.25 -6.15
C VAL A 393 -20.40 -4.46 -5.28
N VAL A 394 -19.43 -5.12 -4.64
CA VAL A 394 -18.36 -4.42 -3.90
C VAL A 394 -17.52 -3.55 -4.84
N ILE A 395 -17.14 -4.07 -6.02
CA ILE A 395 -16.40 -3.31 -7.04
C ILE A 395 -17.20 -2.07 -7.45
N LEU A 396 -18.52 -2.20 -7.67
CA LEU A 396 -19.39 -1.05 -7.98
C LEU A 396 -19.42 -0.04 -6.84
N ALA A 397 -19.59 -0.50 -5.60
CA ALA A 397 -19.64 0.35 -4.41
C ALA A 397 -18.34 1.17 -4.20
N VAL A 398 -17.19 0.63 -4.62
CA VAL A 398 -15.89 1.33 -4.56
C VAL A 398 -15.64 2.21 -5.80
N SER A 399 -15.94 1.68 -6.99
CA SER A 399 -15.59 2.33 -8.27
C SER A 399 -16.45 3.55 -8.57
N ILE A 400 -17.74 3.55 -8.16
CA ILE A 400 -18.64 4.69 -8.39
C ILE A 400 -18.17 5.95 -7.61
N PRO A 401 -17.94 5.90 -6.28
CA PRO A 401 -17.37 7.03 -5.55
C PRO A 401 -15.99 7.43 -6.07
N PHE A 402 -15.13 6.46 -6.42
CA PHE A 402 -13.81 6.73 -6.98
C PHE A 402 -13.87 7.47 -8.32
N MET A 403 -14.81 7.09 -9.18
CA MET A 403 -15.09 7.80 -10.44
C MET A 403 -15.59 9.22 -10.16
N GLY A 404 -16.49 9.40 -9.18
CA GLY A 404 -16.96 10.72 -8.74
C GLY A 404 -15.83 11.63 -8.24
N LEU A 405 -14.92 11.10 -7.40
CA LEU A 405 -13.73 11.82 -6.91
C LEU A 405 -12.77 12.16 -8.06
N SER A 406 -12.59 11.26 -9.01
CA SER A 406 -11.76 11.47 -10.19
C SER A 406 -12.37 12.54 -11.11
N LEU A 407 -13.69 12.57 -11.31
CA LEU A 407 -14.39 13.62 -12.04
C LEU A 407 -14.26 14.97 -11.35
N TRP A 408 -14.44 15.01 -10.02
CA TRP A 408 -14.24 16.22 -9.23
C TRP A 408 -12.80 16.75 -9.38
N PHE A 409 -11.81 15.86 -9.24
CA PHE A 409 -10.40 16.22 -9.40
C PHE A 409 -10.09 16.69 -10.82
N LEU A 410 -10.61 16.02 -11.85
CA LEU A 410 -10.52 16.46 -13.25
C LEU A 410 -11.09 17.88 -13.42
N GLY A 411 -12.27 18.15 -12.86
CA GLY A 411 -12.91 19.46 -12.90
C GLY A 411 -12.04 20.55 -12.25
N THR A 412 -11.43 20.28 -11.09
CA THR A 412 -10.49 21.23 -10.45
C THR A 412 -9.26 21.49 -11.31
N MET A 413 -8.72 20.45 -11.96
CA MET A 413 -7.57 20.57 -12.85
C MET A 413 -7.89 21.39 -14.10
N VAL A 414 -9.01 21.11 -14.76
CA VAL A 414 -9.46 21.88 -15.94
C VAL A 414 -9.69 23.34 -15.56
N ARG A 415 -10.35 23.60 -14.43
CA ARG A 415 -10.52 24.96 -13.90
C ARG A 415 -9.18 25.67 -13.67
N ASP A 416 -8.21 25.02 -13.04
CA ASP A 416 -6.88 25.60 -12.78
C ASP A 416 -6.11 25.90 -14.07
N ILE A 417 -6.21 25.03 -15.09
CA ILE A 417 -5.59 25.21 -16.40
C ILE A 417 -6.23 26.41 -17.11
N LEU A 418 -7.57 26.50 -17.13
CA LEU A 418 -8.30 27.62 -17.71
C LEU A 418 -7.98 28.95 -17.00
N GLN A 419 -7.78 28.92 -15.68
CA GLN A 419 -7.36 30.07 -14.88
C GLN A 419 -5.85 30.37 -14.97
N ARG A 420 -5.09 29.69 -15.85
CA ARG A 420 -3.64 29.83 -16.05
C ARG A 420 -2.78 29.64 -14.79
N ARG A 421 -3.33 28.97 -13.76
CA ARG A 421 -2.62 28.61 -12.52
C ARG A 421 -1.68 27.40 -12.70
N ARG A 422 -1.90 26.63 -13.77
CA ARG A 422 -1.05 25.52 -14.22
C ARG A 422 -0.55 25.83 -15.62
N LYS A 423 0.76 25.78 -15.84
CA LYS A 423 1.38 26.04 -17.14
C LYS A 423 2.24 24.86 -17.56
N SER A 424 2.25 24.57 -18.85
CA SER A 424 3.14 23.56 -19.42
C SER A 424 4.57 24.08 -19.37
N ALA A 425 5.41 23.47 -18.52
CA ALA A 425 6.84 23.78 -18.42
C ALA A 425 7.73 22.88 -19.29
N GLN A 426 7.15 22.04 -20.16
CA GLN A 426 7.88 20.99 -20.88
C GLN A 426 7.64 21.03 -22.40
N GLY A 427 8.63 20.55 -23.15
CA GLY A 427 8.59 20.48 -24.62
C GLY A 427 7.59 19.45 -25.15
N TRP A 428 7.05 19.72 -26.35
CA TRP A 428 5.97 18.97 -26.98
C TRP A 428 6.22 17.45 -27.11
N ILE A 429 7.47 17.03 -27.32
CA ILE A 429 7.86 15.61 -27.42
C ILE A 429 7.49 14.83 -26.15
N LYS A 430 7.68 15.43 -24.96
CA LYS A 430 7.34 14.78 -23.68
C LYS A 430 5.83 14.58 -23.52
N HIS A 431 5.03 15.47 -24.10
CA HIS A 431 3.57 15.34 -24.11
C HIS A 431 3.13 14.19 -25.01
N VAL A 432 3.71 14.07 -26.22
CA VAL A 432 3.43 12.96 -27.14
C VAL A 432 3.75 11.61 -26.49
N ILE A 433 4.91 11.47 -25.85
CA ILE A 433 5.31 10.23 -25.16
C ILE A 433 4.30 9.86 -24.06
N ARG A 434 3.79 10.84 -23.30
CA ARG A 434 2.83 10.59 -22.23
C ARG A 434 1.44 10.22 -22.73
N VAL A 435 0.97 10.89 -23.79
CA VAL A 435 -0.29 10.55 -24.44
C VAL A 435 -0.21 9.13 -25.01
N PHE A 436 0.89 8.79 -25.68
CA PHE A 436 1.15 7.44 -26.17
C PHE A 436 1.17 6.41 -25.03
N GLY A 437 1.85 6.71 -23.92
CA GLY A 437 1.84 5.87 -22.72
C GLY A 437 0.44 5.69 -22.12
N PHE A 438 -0.40 6.74 -22.12
CA PHE A 438 -1.79 6.65 -21.69
C PHE A 438 -2.64 5.79 -22.63
N VAL A 439 -2.45 5.89 -23.95
CA VAL A 439 -3.15 5.06 -24.93
C VAL A 439 -2.77 3.58 -24.76
N LEU A 440 -1.48 3.28 -24.54
CA LEU A 440 -1.03 1.92 -24.23
C LEU A 440 -1.62 1.41 -22.91
N PHE A 441 -1.67 2.25 -21.88
CA PHE A 441 -2.31 1.89 -20.62
C PHE A 441 -3.81 1.60 -20.81
N ALA A 442 -4.55 2.49 -21.49
CA ALA A 442 -5.96 2.34 -21.75
C ALA A 442 -6.27 1.08 -22.57
N GLY A 443 -5.51 0.85 -23.64
CA GLY A 443 -5.62 -0.33 -24.48
C GLY A 443 -5.28 -1.61 -23.73
N GLY A 444 -4.17 -1.62 -22.97
CA GLY A 444 -3.77 -2.78 -22.17
C GLY A 444 -4.83 -3.15 -21.13
N VAL A 445 -5.32 -2.16 -20.38
CA VAL A 445 -6.43 -2.36 -19.43
C VAL A 445 -7.67 -2.88 -20.14
N GLY A 446 -8.05 -2.31 -21.30
CA GLY A 446 -9.17 -2.78 -22.11
C GLY A 446 -9.03 -4.26 -22.54
N VAL A 447 -7.83 -4.66 -22.97
CA VAL A 447 -7.51 -6.06 -23.30
C VAL A 447 -7.71 -6.96 -22.08
N ALA A 448 -7.18 -6.60 -20.90
CA ALA A 448 -7.43 -7.38 -19.68
C ALA A 448 -8.92 -7.60 -19.42
N PHE A 449 -9.74 -6.56 -19.55
CA PHE A 449 -11.18 -6.68 -19.34
C PHE A 449 -11.86 -7.63 -20.35
N LEU A 450 -11.36 -7.72 -21.59
CA LEU A 450 -11.86 -8.70 -22.58
C LEU A 450 -11.58 -10.15 -22.17
N TYR A 451 -10.47 -10.40 -21.47
CA TYR A 451 -10.05 -11.73 -21.03
C TYR A 451 -10.65 -12.17 -19.68
N ILE A 452 -11.43 -11.33 -18.99
CA ILE A 452 -12.01 -11.67 -17.68
C ILE A 452 -12.86 -12.95 -17.72
N PRO A 453 -13.82 -13.14 -18.66
CA PRO A 453 -14.60 -14.37 -18.72
C PRO A 453 -13.74 -15.62 -18.93
N GLN A 454 -12.68 -15.50 -19.73
CA GLN A 454 -11.78 -16.62 -20.01
C GLN A 454 -11.03 -17.06 -18.75
N VAL A 455 -10.72 -16.13 -17.84
CA VAL A 455 -10.06 -16.44 -16.58
C VAL A 455 -11.04 -16.91 -15.51
N LEU A 456 -12.23 -16.29 -15.42
CA LEU A 456 -13.21 -16.63 -14.38
C LEU A 456 -14.00 -17.91 -14.67
N PHE A 457 -14.18 -18.26 -15.94
CA PHE A 457 -15.08 -19.33 -16.37
C PHE A 457 -14.41 -20.29 -17.37
N ASN A 458 -13.13 -20.64 -17.13
CA ASN A 458 -12.40 -21.69 -17.87
C ASN A 458 -12.39 -21.53 -19.40
N GLY A 459 -12.04 -20.34 -19.89
CA GLY A 459 -11.77 -20.09 -21.31
C GLY A 459 -12.97 -19.61 -22.14
N VAL A 460 -14.16 -19.44 -21.55
CA VAL A 460 -15.34 -18.94 -22.28
C VAL A 460 -15.27 -17.43 -22.56
N ASN A 461 -16.08 -16.97 -23.52
CA ASN A 461 -16.13 -15.58 -23.97
C ASN A 461 -17.22 -14.75 -23.25
N TRP A 462 -17.31 -13.46 -23.59
CA TRP A 462 -18.32 -12.55 -23.03
C TRP A 462 -19.76 -12.91 -23.41
N SER A 463 -20.02 -13.43 -24.61
CA SER A 463 -21.39 -13.81 -25.01
C SER A 463 -21.92 -14.95 -24.14
N PHE A 464 -21.07 -15.91 -23.78
CA PHE A 464 -21.41 -16.94 -22.80
C PHE A 464 -21.60 -16.36 -21.39
N ALA A 465 -20.66 -15.53 -20.92
CA ALA A 465 -20.72 -14.95 -19.58
C ALA A 465 -21.95 -14.04 -19.39
N GLU A 466 -22.44 -13.35 -20.42
CA GLU A 466 -23.66 -12.54 -20.33
C GLU A 466 -24.90 -13.38 -20.02
N VAL A 467 -24.96 -14.60 -20.56
CA VAL A 467 -26.07 -15.53 -20.33
C VAL A 467 -25.94 -16.24 -18.99
N TRP A 468 -24.74 -16.67 -18.59
CA TRP A 468 -24.53 -17.47 -17.38
C TRP A 468 -24.18 -16.64 -16.13
N ALA A 469 -23.30 -15.66 -16.23
CA ALA A 469 -22.81 -14.89 -15.08
C ALA A 469 -23.79 -13.77 -14.68
N PRO A 470 -23.82 -13.37 -13.39
CA PRO A 470 -24.65 -12.28 -12.90
C PRO A 470 -24.50 -10.98 -13.73
N PRO A 471 -25.59 -10.23 -14.00
CA PRO A 471 -25.52 -8.99 -14.76
C PRO A 471 -24.70 -7.89 -14.05
N SER A 472 -24.51 -8.01 -12.74
CA SER A 472 -23.62 -7.14 -11.95
C SER A 472 -22.16 -7.21 -12.42
N LEU A 473 -21.69 -8.36 -12.95
CA LEU A 473 -20.32 -8.54 -13.41
C LEU A 473 -19.97 -7.59 -14.57
N LYS A 474 -20.79 -7.60 -15.62
CA LYS A 474 -20.59 -6.72 -16.80
C LYS A 474 -20.63 -5.24 -16.41
N MET A 475 -21.54 -4.87 -15.51
CA MET A 475 -21.64 -3.51 -14.98
C MET A 475 -20.40 -3.13 -14.16
N ALA A 476 -19.96 -3.99 -13.23
CA ALA A 476 -18.80 -3.77 -12.39
C ALA A 476 -17.52 -3.58 -13.22
N VAL A 477 -17.31 -4.47 -14.19
CA VAL A 477 -16.21 -4.39 -15.15
C VAL A 477 -16.24 -3.08 -15.92
N SER A 478 -17.40 -2.68 -16.45
CA SER A 478 -17.54 -1.48 -17.27
C SER A 478 -17.26 -0.20 -16.47
N ILE A 479 -17.81 -0.10 -15.26
CA ILE A 479 -17.61 1.06 -14.36
C ILE A 479 -16.17 1.11 -13.85
N LEU A 480 -15.59 -0.03 -13.47
CA LEU A 480 -14.19 -0.09 -13.07
C LEU A 480 -13.27 0.37 -14.21
N TYR A 481 -13.48 -0.13 -15.43
CA TYR A 481 -12.76 0.31 -16.63
C TYR A 481 -12.86 1.82 -16.81
N ALA A 482 -14.08 2.38 -16.86
CA ALA A 482 -14.29 3.81 -17.02
C ALA A 482 -13.60 4.64 -15.93
N SER A 483 -13.64 4.18 -14.68
CA SER A 483 -13.00 4.85 -13.55
C SER A 483 -11.47 4.87 -13.64
N LEU A 484 -10.86 3.77 -14.11
CA LEU A 484 -9.41 3.66 -14.30
C LEU A 484 -8.93 4.53 -15.47
N ILE A 485 -9.68 4.55 -16.58
CA ILE A 485 -9.39 5.43 -17.73
C ILE A 485 -9.47 6.90 -17.31
N LEU A 486 -10.52 7.27 -16.58
CA LEU A 486 -10.69 8.62 -16.08
C LEU A 486 -9.55 9.03 -15.14
N PHE A 487 -9.17 8.16 -14.20
CA PHE A 487 -8.03 8.43 -13.32
C PHE A 487 -6.71 8.54 -14.10
N GLY A 488 -6.49 7.69 -15.09
CA GLY A 488 -5.36 7.78 -16.01
C GLY A 488 -5.32 9.11 -16.76
N LEU A 489 -6.47 9.62 -17.20
CA LEU A 489 -6.60 10.94 -17.82
C LEU A 489 -6.24 12.06 -16.84
N CYS A 490 -6.71 11.98 -15.59
CA CYS A 490 -6.33 12.92 -14.54
C CYS A 490 -4.81 12.94 -14.32
N MET A 491 -4.18 11.76 -14.28
CA MET A 491 -2.73 11.62 -14.13
C MET A 491 -1.95 12.16 -15.33
N LEU A 492 -2.44 11.92 -16.55
CA LEU A 492 -1.90 12.47 -17.79
C LEU A 492 -1.90 14.01 -17.71
N LEU A 493 -3.05 14.62 -17.42
CA LEU A 493 -3.17 16.08 -17.29
C LEU A 493 -2.30 16.64 -16.16
N HIS A 494 -2.25 15.97 -15.00
CA HIS A 494 -1.38 16.36 -13.89
C HIS A 494 0.09 16.39 -14.29
N SER A 495 0.53 15.39 -15.06
CA SER A 495 1.91 15.34 -15.54
C SER A 495 2.22 16.42 -16.58
N MET A 496 1.27 16.73 -17.48
CA MET A 496 1.43 17.71 -18.56
C MET A 496 1.39 19.16 -18.06
N PHE A 497 0.52 19.45 -17.09
CA PHE A 497 0.29 20.78 -16.54
C PHE A 497 0.54 20.79 -15.01
N PRO A 498 1.81 20.80 -14.58
CA PRO A 498 2.15 20.95 -13.17
C PRO A 498 1.71 22.33 -12.65
N GLY A 499 1.30 22.40 -11.38
CA GLY A 499 0.89 23.66 -10.73
C GLY A 499 2.05 24.50 -10.22
N GLU A 500 1.89 25.82 -10.26
CA GLU A 500 2.79 26.77 -9.62
C GLU A 500 2.58 26.71 -8.09
N GLY A 501 3.39 25.91 -7.37
CA GLY A 501 3.38 25.87 -5.90
C GLY A 501 3.25 24.48 -5.23
N LYS A 502 4.39 23.80 -5.10
CA LYS A 502 4.86 22.86 -4.03
C LYS A 502 3.92 21.94 -3.22
N ARG A 503 2.73 21.53 -3.67
CA ARG A 503 2.06 20.34 -3.08
C ARG A 503 1.50 19.41 -4.13
N THR A 504 2.04 18.20 -4.18
CA THR A 504 1.41 17.06 -4.87
C THR A 504 0.02 16.86 -4.25
N PRO A 505 -1.06 16.79 -5.04
CA PRO A 505 -2.39 16.57 -4.49
C PRO A 505 -2.44 15.22 -3.76
N LEU A 506 -3.01 15.22 -2.56
CA LEU A 506 -3.09 14.03 -1.70
C LEU A 506 -3.88 12.89 -2.35
N PHE A 507 -4.93 13.21 -3.12
CA PHE A 507 -5.80 12.21 -3.73
C PHE A 507 -5.07 11.31 -4.74
N PRO A 508 -4.42 11.80 -5.82
CA PRO A 508 -3.69 10.94 -6.74
C PRO A 508 -2.56 10.16 -6.07
N PHE A 509 -1.92 10.76 -5.06
CA PHE A 509 -0.87 10.10 -4.30
C PHE A 509 -1.41 8.91 -3.49
N ALA A 510 -2.51 9.09 -2.76
CA ALA A 510 -3.16 8.02 -2.00
C ALA A 510 -3.61 6.87 -2.91
N VAL A 511 -4.20 7.19 -4.06
CA VAL A 511 -4.64 6.20 -5.05
C VAL A 511 -3.46 5.40 -5.60
N LEU A 512 -2.34 6.06 -5.94
CA LEU A 512 -1.14 5.35 -6.42
C LEU A 512 -0.53 4.42 -5.37
N CYS A 513 -0.56 4.80 -4.08
CA CYS A 513 -0.14 3.92 -2.99
C CYS A 513 -1.04 2.67 -2.89
N LEU A 514 -2.36 2.85 -3.00
CA LEU A 514 -3.31 1.73 -3.02
C LEU A 514 -3.10 0.83 -4.23
N VAL A 515 -2.95 1.39 -5.43
CA VAL A 515 -2.72 0.64 -6.68
C VAL A 515 -1.40 -0.15 -6.61
N SER A 516 -0.34 0.42 -6.02
CA SER A 516 0.92 -0.28 -5.81
C SER A 516 0.76 -1.49 -4.88
N GLY A 517 0.05 -1.34 -3.76
CA GLY A 517 -0.22 -2.45 -2.84
C GLY A 517 -1.15 -3.52 -3.42
N LEU A 518 -2.19 -3.11 -4.16
CA LEU A 518 -3.10 -3.98 -4.90
C LEU A 518 -2.38 -4.77 -5.98
N GLY A 519 -1.60 -4.10 -6.84
CA GLY A 519 -0.87 -4.75 -7.93
C GLY A 519 0.10 -5.79 -7.42
N ASN A 520 0.79 -5.50 -6.31
CA ASN A 520 1.65 -6.44 -5.64
C ASN A 520 0.89 -7.69 -5.14
N THR A 521 -0.28 -7.49 -4.53
CA THR A 521 -1.10 -8.61 -4.03
C THR A 521 -1.72 -9.42 -5.18
N LEU A 522 -2.13 -8.76 -6.26
CA LEU A 522 -2.66 -9.40 -7.45
C LEU A 522 -1.63 -10.34 -8.09
N ILE A 523 -0.35 -9.96 -8.10
CA ILE A 523 0.73 -10.82 -8.59
C ILE A 523 0.81 -12.11 -7.76
N ILE A 524 0.75 -12.01 -6.43
CA ILE A 524 0.75 -13.17 -5.52
C ILE A 524 -0.47 -14.04 -5.79
N PHE A 525 -1.64 -13.45 -5.93
CA PHE A 525 -2.88 -14.15 -6.25
C PHE A 525 -2.75 -14.94 -7.55
N ILE A 526 -2.26 -14.31 -8.63
CA ILE A 526 -2.12 -14.95 -9.93
C ILE A 526 -1.09 -16.09 -9.87
N ILE A 527 0.03 -15.91 -9.16
CA ILE A 527 1.01 -16.99 -8.95
C ILE A 527 0.35 -18.14 -8.19
N ASN A 528 -0.40 -17.86 -7.13
CA ASN A 528 -1.06 -18.89 -6.33
C ASN A 528 -2.09 -19.67 -7.18
N GLN A 529 -2.89 -18.97 -8.00
CA GLN A 529 -3.83 -19.61 -8.93
C GLN A 529 -3.13 -20.46 -9.99
N ALA A 530 -1.98 -19.99 -10.51
CA ALA A 530 -1.19 -20.76 -11.46
C ALA A 530 -0.57 -22.02 -10.84
N LEU A 531 -0.30 -22.02 -9.52
CA LEU A 531 0.20 -23.21 -8.80
C LEU A 531 -0.89 -24.25 -8.53
N ILE A 532 -2.14 -23.82 -8.35
CA ILE A 532 -3.27 -24.71 -8.11
C ILE A 532 -3.77 -25.37 -9.40
N ASN A 533 -3.77 -24.63 -10.52
CA ASN A 533 -4.28 -25.12 -11.80
C ASN A 533 -3.20 -25.84 -12.61
N THR A 534 -3.13 -27.17 -12.51
CA THR A 534 -2.05 -28.01 -13.10
C THR A 534 -2.28 -28.45 -14.54
N SER A 535 -3.45 -28.16 -15.15
CA SER A 535 -3.90 -28.84 -16.37
C SER A 535 -3.39 -28.27 -17.70
N SER A 536 -2.77 -27.08 -17.74
CA SER A 536 -2.03 -26.52 -18.90
C SER A 536 -1.51 -25.10 -18.62
N PHE A 537 -0.62 -24.57 -19.48
CA PHE A 537 -0.19 -23.16 -19.42
C PHE A 537 -1.38 -22.23 -19.70
N GLN A 538 -1.83 -21.49 -18.68
CA GLN A 538 -2.92 -20.52 -18.84
C GLN A 538 -2.39 -19.18 -19.34
N THR A 539 -2.41 -18.98 -20.67
CA THR A 539 -2.00 -17.74 -21.33
C THR A 539 -2.71 -16.50 -20.75
N GLY A 540 -3.97 -16.65 -20.33
CA GLY A 540 -4.72 -15.61 -19.64
C GLY A 540 -4.05 -15.16 -18.33
N LEU A 541 -3.85 -16.09 -17.38
CA LEU A 541 -3.19 -15.79 -16.10
C LEU A 541 -1.80 -15.19 -16.30
N PHE A 542 -1.01 -15.71 -17.23
CA PHE A 542 0.31 -15.17 -17.53
C PHE A 542 0.25 -13.72 -18.05
N THR A 543 -0.72 -13.41 -18.91
CA THR A 543 -0.95 -12.04 -19.40
C THR A 543 -1.33 -11.10 -18.26
N PHE A 544 -2.26 -11.51 -17.38
CA PHE A 544 -2.62 -10.74 -16.19
C PHE A 544 -1.44 -10.58 -15.23
N PHE A 545 -0.56 -11.58 -15.11
CA PHE A 545 0.66 -11.49 -14.31
C PHE A 545 1.59 -10.40 -14.85
N LEU A 546 1.87 -10.39 -16.17
CA LEU A 546 2.71 -9.37 -16.79
C LEU A 546 2.11 -7.96 -16.64
N MET A 547 0.79 -7.83 -16.79
CA MET A 547 0.09 -6.57 -16.59
C MET A 547 0.13 -6.10 -15.13
N GLY A 548 -0.10 -7.01 -14.18
CA GLY A 548 0.00 -6.75 -12.75
C GLY A 548 1.42 -6.31 -12.35
N LEU A 549 2.44 -6.99 -12.89
CA LEU A 549 3.84 -6.65 -12.71
C LEU A 549 4.19 -5.27 -13.26
N ALA A 550 3.75 -4.96 -14.48
CA ALA A 550 3.94 -3.64 -15.08
C ALA A 550 3.26 -2.55 -14.25
N ALA A 551 2.00 -2.77 -13.84
CA ALA A 551 1.24 -1.83 -13.00
C ALA A 551 1.94 -1.60 -11.64
N TYR A 552 2.41 -2.67 -10.99
CA TYR A 552 3.17 -2.60 -9.74
C TYR A 552 4.46 -1.80 -9.90
N VAL A 553 5.30 -2.13 -10.90
CA VAL A 553 6.59 -1.45 -11.11
C VAL A 553 6.40 0.03 -11.45
N ILE A 554 5.43 0.35 -12.32
CA ILE A 554 5.14 1.74 -12.72
C ILE A 554 4.62 2.53 -11.52
N SER A 555 3.60 2.03 -10.82
CA SER A 555 3.03 2.71 -9.64
C SER A 555 4.08 2.90 -8.55
N GLN A 556 4.87 1.88 -8.23
CA GLN A 556 5.95 1.95 -7.24
C GLN A 556 7.02 2.98 -7.60
N LYS A 557 7.44 3.04 -8.87
CA LYS A 557 8.39 4.03 -9.36
C LYS A 557 7.85 5.45 -9.20
N ILE A 558 6.57 5.67 -9.54
CA ILE A 558 5.93 6.98 -9.43
C ILE A 558 5.82 7.40 -7.94
N VAL A 559 5.29 6.52 -7.08
CA VAL A 559 5.11 6.78 -5.64
C VAL A 559 6.45 7.14 -4.98
N ARG A 560 7.49 6.33 -5.19
CA ARG A 560 8.83 6.60 -4.65
C ARG A 560 9.41 7.92 -5.14
N SER A 561 9.31 8.18 -6.45
CA SER A 561 9.83 9.43 -7.04
C SER A 561 9.13 10.69 -6.52
N GLN A 562 7.82 10.60 -6.26
CA GLN A 562 7.04 11.71 -5.73
C GLN A 562 7.35 11.98 -4.25
N LEU A 563 7.46 10.94 -3.42
CA LEU A 563 7.81 11.07 -2.00
C LEU A 563 9.19 11.66 -1.77
N ILE A 564 10.18 11.23 -2.57
CA ILE A 564 11.54 11.78 -2.52
C ILE A 564 11.51 13.28 -2.83
N ARG A 565 10.84 13.71 -3.90
CA ARG A 565 10.72 15.13 -4.25
C ARG A 565 9.97 15.93 -3.19
N PHE A 566 8.79 15.47 -2.81
CA PHE A 566 7.94 16.11 -1.82
C PHE A 566 8.71 16.39 -0.52
N THR A 567 9.46 15.40 -0.04
CA THR A 567 10.12 15.58 1.25
C THR A 567 11.41 16.39 1.15
N ASN A 568 12.19 16.27 0.06
CA ASN A 568 13.33 17.18 -0.15
C ASN A 568 12.84 18.64 -0.25
N ASP A 569 11.68 18.88 -0.89
CA ASP A 569 11.06 20.20 -0.93
C ASP A 569 10.60 20.69 0.45
N LEU A 570 10.07 19.79 1.30
CA LEU A 570 9.72 20.11 2.68
C LEU A 570 10.94 20.44 3.53
N ILE A 571 12.01 19.65 3.40
CA ILE A 571 13.28 19.87 4.09
C ILE A 571 13.88 21.20 3.68
N TYR A 572 13.96 21.47 2.37
CA TYR A 572 14.42 22.76 1.85
C TYR A 572 13.61 23.93 2.42
N GLN A 573 12.28 23.81 2.43
CA GLN A 573 11.40 24.85 3.00
C GLN A 573 11.66 25.05 4.49
N LYS A 574 11.76 23.97 5.27
CA LYS A 574 12.00 24.04 6.72
C LYS A 574 13.38 24.54 7.07
N GLN A 575 14.40 24.12 6.34
CA GLN A 575 15.76 24.63 6.49
C GLN A 575 15.82 26.13 6.18
N THR A 576 15.20 26.55 5.08
CA THR A 576 15.09 27.98 4.72
C THR A 576 14.32 28.78 5.77
N GLU A 577 13.24 28.22 6.32
CA GLU A 577 12.46 28.82 7.39
C GLU A 577 13.31 29.05 8.65
N ILE A 578 14.04 28.02 9.12
CA ILE A 578 14.90 28.12 10.31
C ILE A 578 16.03 29.11 10.08
N ILE A 579 16.72 29.06 8.94
CA ILE A 579 17.79 30.04 8.62
C ILE A 579 17.23 31.46 8.64
N ASN A 580 16.08 31.70 8.01
CA ASN A 580 15.46 33.02 8.01
C ASN A 580 15.02 33.47 9.41
N ARG A 581 14.55 32.55 10.26
CA ARG A 581 14.23 32.86 11.67
C ARG A 581 15.48 33.21 12.45
N ILE A 582 16.57 32.44 12.30
CA ILE A 582 17.87 32.74 12.95
C ILE A 582 18.36 34.13 12.54
N LEU A 583 18.37 34.44 11.23
CA LEU A 583 18.86 35.73 10.73
C LEU A 583 18.00 36.94 11.13
N ARG A 584 16.70 36.73 11.41
CA ARG A 584 15.78 37.78 11.88
C ARG A 584 15.72 37.88 13.41
N SER A 585 16.27 36.90 14.12
CA SER A 585 16.23 36.88 15.58
C SER A 585 17.19 37.92 16.15
N PRO A 586 16.81 38.65 17.21
CA PRO A 586 17.72 39.55 17.91
C PRO A 586 18.98 38.82 18.40
N TYR A 587 20.14 39.48 18.31
CA TYR A 587 21.44 38.90 18.65
C TYR A 587 21.48 38.24 20.04
N TYR A 588 20.91 38.90 21.07
CA TYR A 588 20.90 38.37 22.44
C TYR A 588 20.16 37.02 22.59
N LYS A 589 19.19 36.69 21.72
CA LYS A 589 18.53 35.38 21.74
C LYS A 589 19.44 34.31 21.13
N VAL A 590 20.06 34.62 20.00
CA VAL A 590 21.00 33.71 19.33
C VAL A 590 22.20 33.42 20.22
N GLU A 591 22.71 34.41 20.96
CA GLU A 591 23.81 34.26 21.92
C GLU A 591 23.47 33.32 23.09
N LYS A 592 22.19 33.24 23.49
CA LYS A 592 21.73 32.31 24.54
C LYS A 592 21.63 30.85 24.05
N VAL A 593 21.51 30.64 22.74
CA VAL A 593 21.45 29.29 22.16
C VAL A 593 22.87 28.74 22.02
N ALA A 594 23.13 27.56 22.58
CA ALA A 594 24.42 26.89 22.45
C ALA A 594 24.78 26.68 20.96
N LYS A 595 26.00 27.06 20.56
CA LYS A 595 26.49 26.92 19.17
C LYS A 595 26.37 25.48 18.67
N GLU A 596 26.63 24.52 19.56
CA GLU A 596 26.52 23.08 19.30
C GLU A 596 25.09 22.67 18.95
N LYS A 597 24.08 23.29 19.57
CA LYS A 597 22.66 23.04 19.28
C LYS A 597 22.29 23.54 17.88
N LEU A 598 22.76 24.73 17.49
CA LEU A 598 22.56 25.28 16.14
C LEU A 598 23.17 24.36 15.06
N TYR A 599 24.42 23.92 15.26
CA TYR A 599 25.09 22.99 14.33
C TYR A 599 24.40 21.64 14.24
N ALA A 600 23.98 21.06 15.38
CA ALA A 600 23.29 19.77 15.39
C ALA A 600 21.97 19.81 14.62
N VAL A 601 21.18 20.89 14.79
CA VAL A 601 19.89 21.04 14.11
C VAL A 601 20.05 21.31 12.61
N LEU A 602 20.98 22.18 12.23
CA LEU A 602 21.19 22.58 10.83
C LEU A 602 21.92 21.52 9.98
N ASN A 603 22.48 20.48 10.59
CA ASN A 603 23.23 19.45 9.89
C ASN A 603 22.66 18.04 10.16
N HIS A 604 22.86 17.52 11.36
CA HIS A 604 22.54 16.12 11.69
C HIS A 604 21.03 15.83 11.72
N ASP A 605 20.21 16.71 12.29
CA ASP A 605 18.76 16.47 12.40
C ASP A 605 18.07 16.57 11.03
N ILE A 606 18.57 17.42 10.13
CA ILE A 606 18.12 17.50 8.73
C ILE A 606 18.43 16.22 7.96
N GLU A 607 19.64 15.69 8.08
CA GLU A 607 20.02 14.41 7.46
C GLU A 607 19.17 13.25 8.00
N THR A 608 18.88 13.25 9.30
CA THR A 608 18.02 12.24 9.94
C THR A 608 16.61 12.24 9.35
N ILE A 609 16.02 13.42 9.14
CA ILE A 609 14.69 13.56 8.52
C ILE A 609 14.73 13.11 7.06
N SER A 610 15.80 13.43 6.33
CA SER A 610 15.98 13.00 4.94
C SER A 610 16.13 11.47 4.80
N GLY A 611 16.89 10.83 5.69
CA GLY A 611 17.09 9.38 5.67
C GLY A 611 15.80 8.59 5.94
N GLY A 612 14.96 9.05 6.88
CA GLY A 612 13.76 8.33 7.31
C GLY A 612 12.61 8.26 6.29
N ILE A 613 12.72 8.97 5.16
CA ILE A 613 11.66 9.02 4.14
C ILE A 613 11.52 7.70 3.40
N ASN A 614 12.64 7.12 2.96
CA ASN A 614 12.64 5.86 2.22
C ASN A 614 12.00 4.75 3.06
N VAL A 615 12.25 4.82 4.37
CA VAL A 615 11.70 3.91 5.36
C VAL A 615 10.19 4.13 5.53
N LEU A 616 9.73 5.38 5.56
CA LEU A 616 8.30 5.71 5.57
C LEU A 616 7.58 5.20 4.30
N VAL A 617 8.19 5.37 3.12
CA VAL A 617 7.61 4.87 1.85
C VAL A 617 7.45 3.35 1.93
N PHE A 618 8.52 2.64 2.29
CA PHE A 618 8.53 1.19 2.37
C PHE A 618 7.56 0.66 3.44
N GLY A 619 7.51 1.31 4.60
CA GLY A 619 6.58 0.99 5.68
C GLY A 619 5.12 1.15 5.24
N LEU A 620 4.75 2.28 4.61
CA LEU A 620 3.40 2.49 4.09
C LEU A 620 3.01 1.46 3.02
N THR A 621 3.89 1.20 2.03
CA THR A 621 3.60 0.17 1.02
C THR A 621 3.44 -1.21 1.66
N SER A 622 4.24 -1.51 2.68
CA SER A 622 4.17 -2.78 3.39
C SER A 622 2.87 -2.94 4.18
N ILE A 623 2.40 -1.89 4.87
CA ILE A 623 1.10 -1.89 5.55
C ILE A 623 -0.03 -2.16 4.55
N ILE A 624 -0.02 -1.48 3.40
CA ILE A 624 -1.06 -1.67 2.38
C ILE A 624 -1.01 -3.09 1.82
N THR A 625 0.17 -3.62 1.49
CA THR A 625 0.32 -5.02 1.04
C THR A 625 -0.17 -6.01 2.09
N LEU A 626 0.12 -5.79 3.38
CA LEU A 626 -0.37 -6.66 4.46
C LEU A 626 -1.89 -6.64 4.56
N ILE A 627 -2.53 -5.47 4.46
CA ILE A 627 -4.00 -5.35 4.46
C ILE A 627 -4.60 -6.21 3.34
N PHE A 628 -4.07 -6.12 2.12
CA PHE A 628 -4.58 -6.92 1.01
C PHE A 628 -4.27 -8.41 1.15
N CYS A 629 -3.12 -8.79 1.72
CA CYS A 629 -2.83 -10.20 2.04
C CYS A 629 -3.83 -10.75 3.06
N PHE A 630 -4.18 -10.00 4.11
CA PHE A 630 -5.20 -10.41 5.09
C PHE A 630 -6.60 -10.48 4.49
N ILE A 631 -6.98 -9.54 3.62
CA ILE A 631 -8.24 -9.63 2.86
C ILE A 631 -8.27 -10.92 2.05
N TYR A 632 -7.16 -11.26 1.38
CA TYR A 632 -7.08 -12.49 0.59
C TYR A 632 -7.13 -13.76 1.45
N LEU A 633 -6.45 -13.79 2.60
CA LEU A 633 -6.58 -14.89 3.56
C LEU A 633 -8.02 -15.04 4.07
N GLY A 634 -8.70 -13.94 4.36
CA GLY A 634 -10.11 -13.94 4.78
C GLY A 634 -11.05 -14.48 3.70
N TYR A 635 -10.76 -14.17 2.42
CA TYR A 635 -11.47 -14.74 1.28
C TYR A 635 -11.30 -16.26 1.20
N LEU A 636 -10.10 -16.77 1.48
CA LEU A 636 -9.85 -18.21 1.46
C LEU A 636 -10.53 -18.92 2.64
N ASN A 637 -10.37 -18.41 3.87
CA ASN A 637 -11.05 -18.93 5.05
C ASN A 637 -11.05 -17.89 6.19
N ILE A 638 -12.24 -17.50 6.65
CA ILE A 638 -12.39 -16.47 7.70
C ILE A 638 -11.80 -16.90 9.06
N TYR A 639 -11.98 -18.16 9.46
CA TYR A 639 -11.37 -18.70 10.68
C TYR A 639 -9.86 -18.73 10.56
N GLY A 640 -9.39 -19.07 9.35
CA GLY A 640 -7.98 -19.04 9.04
C GLY A 640 -7.37 -17.66 9.20
N LEU A 641 -8.06 -16.62 8.73
CA LEU A 641 -7.68 -15.22 8.94
C LEU A 641 -7.63 -14.84 10.42
N LEU A 642 -8.63 -15.22 11.23
CA LEU A 642 -8.68 -14.87 12.65
C LEU A 642 -7.49 -15.44 13.42
N ILE A 643 -7.15 -16.71 13.19
CA ILE A 643 -5.96 -17.33 13.78
C ILE A 643 -4.69 -16.66 13.27
N SER A 644 -4.61 -16.38 11.97
CA SER A 644 -3.49 -15.64 11.37
C SER A 644 -3.26 -14.29 12.05
N LEU A 645 -4.33 -13.53 12.28
CA LEU A 645 -4.29 -12.26 13.00
C LEU A 645 -3.85 -12.44 14.46
N LEU A 646 -4.34 -13.46 15.16
CA LEU A 646 -3.94 -13.76 16.52
C LEU A 646 -2.43 -14.05 16.60
N VAL A 647 -1.94 -14.95 15.77
CA VAL A 647 -0.54 -15.36 15.78
C VAL A 647 0.38 -14.20 15.38
N VAL A 648 0.03 -13.44 14.35
CA VAL A 648 0.78 -12.23 13.94
C VAL A 648 0.75 -11.17 15.04
N SER A 649 -0.37 -10.99 15.74
CA SER A 649 -0.48 -10.03 16.85
C SER A 649 0.39 -10.43 18.05
N LEU A 650 0.43 -11.72 18.40
CA LEU A 650 1.32 -12.25 19.44
C LEU A 650 2.80 -12.06 19.06
N ALA A 651 3.14 -12.35 17.80
CA ALA A 651 4.49 -12.13 17.29
C ALA A 651 4.88 -10.64 17.32
N ALA A 652 3.98 -9.76 16.88
CA ALA A 652 4.18 -8.31 16.90
C ALA A 652 4.33 -7.77 18.33
N LEU A 653 3.55 -8.28 19.29
CA LEU A 653 3.64 -7.90 20.70
C LEU A 653 4.99 -8.32 21.30
N ALA A 654 5.41 -9.57 21.07
CA ALA A 654 6.69 -10.07 21.53
C ALA A 654 7.86 -9.25 20.95
N TYR A 655 7.78 -8.94 19.65
CA TYR A 655 8.76 -8.08 18.97
C TYR A 655 8.77 -6.65 19.55
N TYR A 656 7.60 -6.06 19.77
CA TYR A 656 7.47 -4.72 20.34
C TYR A 656 8.07 -4.64 21.74
N VAL A 657 7.82 -5.63 22.60
CA VAL A 657 8.39 -5.70 23.95
C VAL A 657 9.93 -5.81 23.88
N ALA A 658 10.46 -6.68 23.02
CA ALA A 658 11.89 -6.83 22.80
C ALA A 658 12.52 -5.52 22.26
N GLY A 659 11.87 -4.87 21.30
CA GLY A 659 12.28 -3.60 20.71
C GLY A 659 12.29 -2.44 21.71
N ARG A 660 11.29 -2.37 22.61
CA ARG A 660 11.26 -1.36 23.67
C ARG A 660 12.44 -1.50 24.63
N HIS A 661 12.83 -2.74 24.94
CA HIS A 661 14.00 -3.01 25.77
C HIS A 661 15.31 -2.61 25.05
N ALA A 662 15.45 -2.94 23.76
CA ALA A 662 16.62 -2.55 22.95
C ALA A 662 16.74 -1.02 22.83
N ASN A 663 15.62 -0.31 22.58
CA ASN A 663 15.58 1.15 22.50
C ASN A 663 16.10 1.84 23.77
N LYS A 664 15.83 1.27 24.96
CA LYS A 664 16.34 1.82 26.23
C LYS A 664 17.88 1.77 26.31
N HIS A 665 18.48 0.70 25.82
CA HIS A 665 19.95 0.58 25.75
C HIS A 665 20.55 1.51 24.70
N TRP A 666 19.88 1.65 23.56
CA TRP A 666 20.28 2.57 22.51
C TRP A 666 20.29 4.04 22.96
N ALA A 667 19.30 4.44 23.75
CA ALA A 667 19.25 5.77 24.34
C ALA A 667 20.52 6.05 25.18
N ARG A 668 20.97 5.08 25.99
CA ARG A 668 22.21 5.21 26.78
C ARG A 668 23.47 5.30 25.91
N THR A 669 23.54 4.54 24.81
CA THR A 669 24.67 4.65 23.86
C THR A 669 24.78 6.06 23.29
N ARG A 670 23.64 6.71 23.02
CA ARG A 670 23.61 8.08 22.52
C ARG A 670 24.06 9.10 23.56
N ASP A 671 23.79 8.88 24.84
CA ASP A 671 24.30 9.74 25.92
C ASP A 671 25.83 9.70 25.99
N VAL A 672 26.43 8.50 25.91
CA VAL A 672 27.89 8.34 25.86
C VAL A 672 28.48 8.96 24.58
N GLN A 673 27.77 8.88 23.45
CA GLN A 673 28.17 9.56 22.21
C GLN A 673 28.26 11.08 22.38
N ASN A 674 27.35 11.70 23.12
CA ASN A 674 27.41 13.13 23.41
C ASN A 674 28.63 13.50 24.27
N VAL A 675 28.98 12.65 25.25
CA VAL A 675 30.20 12.83 26.05
C VAL A 675 31.44 12.73 25.17
N PHE A 676 31.49 11.76 24.26
CA PHE A 676 32.57 11.65 23.28
C PHE A 676 32.72 12.91 22.41
N TYR A 677 31.62 13.47 21.88
CA TYR A 677 31.68 14.72 21.12
C TYR A 677 32.13 15.92 21.96
N LYS A 678 31.78 15.96 23.25
CA LYS A 678 32.29 16.97 24.18
C LYS A 678 33.81 16.91 24.30
N TYR A 679 34.40 15.71 24.43
CA TYR A 679 35.86 15.54 24.44
C TYR A 679 36.51 15.93 23.10
N ILE A 680 35.87 15.65 21.95
CA ILE A 680 36.35 16.17 20.66
C ILE A 680 36.38 17.70 20.66
N GLY A 681 35.33 18.35 21.18
CA GLY A 681 35.27 19.81 21.32
C GLY A 681 36.39 20.35 22.21
N HIS A 682 36.59 19.77 23.39
CA HIS A 682 37.68 20.13 24.30
C HIS A 682 39.06 19.93 23.66
N MET A 683 39.26 18.86 22.90
CA MET A 683 40.50 18.59 22.20
C MET A 683 40.77 19.64 21.12
N ALA A 684 39.75 19.99 20.32
CA ALA A 684 39.88 20.95 19.23
C ALA A 684 40.15 22.37 19.73
N GLN A 685 39.44 22.81 20.78
CA GLN A 685 39.56 24.17 21.31
C GLN A 685 40.71 24.32 22.32
N GLY A 686 40.91 23.31 23.18
CA GLY A 686 41.88 23.32 24.29
C GLY A 686 43.24 22.68 23.97
N PHE A 687 43.54 22.46 22.68
CA PHE A 687 44.75 21.74 22.27
C PHE A 687 46.03 22.44 22.74
N LYS A 688 46.01 23.78 22.77
CA LYS A 688 47.15 24.60 23.20
C LYS A 688 47.46 24.34 24.68
N GLU A 689 46.43 24.38 25.53
CA GLU A 689 46.52 24.15 26.98
C GLU A 689 46.91 22.71 27.31
N LEU A 690 46.46 21.75 26.51
CA LEU A 690 46.87 20.34 26.62
C LEU A 690 48.34 20.16 26.21
N SER A 691 48.85 20.96 25.27
CA SER A 691 50.22 20.83 24.77
C SER A 691 51.30 21.35 25.74
N LEU A 692 50.92 22.17 26.73
CA LEU A 692 51.85 22.76 27.70
C LEU A 692 52.34 21.78 28.76
N HIS A 693 51.53 20.79 29.13
CA HIS A 693 51.85 19.84 30.19
C HIS A 693 51.60 18.40 29.73
N GLN A 694 52.66 17.60 29.64
CA GLN A 694 52.59 16.20 29.23
C GLN A 694 51.66 15.38 30.13
N ASP A 695 51.66 15.61 31.45
CA ASP A 695 50.77 14.90 32.38
C ASP A 695 49.29 15.25 32.14
N LYS A 696 48.98 16.52 31.87
CA LYS A 696 47.62 16.95 31.52
C LYS A 696 47.17 16.35 30.20
N LYS A 697 48.05 16.32 29.20
CA LYS A 697 47.80 15.66 27.90
C LYS A 697 47.55 14.16 28.07
N LYS A 698 48.36 13.50 28.89
CA LYS A 698 48.24 12.07 29.19
C LYS A 698 46.94 11.76 29.94
N GLN A 699 46.58 12.56 30.94
CA GLN A 699 45.32 12.42 31.67
C GLN A 699 44.11 12.60 30.73
N PHE A 700 44.13 13.64 29.89
CA PHE A 700 43.08 13.86 28.89
C PHE A 700 43.00 12.71 27.88
N GLN A 701 44.15 12.17 27.45
CA GLN A 701 44.20 11.02 26.55
C GLN A 701 43.61 9.77 27.20
N ILE A 702 43.86 9.54 28.50
CA ILE A 702 43.25 8.45 29.27
C ILE A 702 41.73 8.64 29.33
N ASP A 703 41.24 9.80 29.77
CA ASP A 703 39.80 10.08 29.86
C ASP A 703 39.08 9.94 28.50
N MET A 704 39.73 10.41 27.43
CA MET A 704 39.21 10.29 26.06
C MET A 704 39.21 8.82 25.62
N HIS A 705 40.25 8.05 25.93
CA HIS A 705 40.31 6.64 25.62
C HIS A 705 39.23 5.84 26.37
N ASP A 706 39.04 6.12 27.65
CA ASP A 706 38.01 5.49 28.49
C ASP A 706 36.60 5.81 27.95
N THR A 707 36.35 7.05 27.54
CA THR A 707 35.10 7.45 26.90
C THR A 707 34.89 6.75 25.55
N CYS A 708 35.96 6.58 24.76
CA CYS A 708 35.91 5.85 23.50
C CYS A 708 35.62 4.37 23.71
N ASP A 709 36.24 3.74 24.72
CA ASP A 709 35.98 2.34 25.03
C ASP A 709 34.57 2.15 25.58
N GLU A 710 34.09 3.03 26.48
CA GLU A 710 32.71 2.99 26.93
C GLU A 710 31.74 3.15 25.75
N TYR A 711 31.98 4.12 24.86
CA TYR A 711 31.16 4.30 23.65
C TYR A 711 31.15 3.03 22.78
N ARG A 712 32.33 2.44 22.53
CA ARG A 712 32.47 1.19 21.78
C ARG A 712 31.68 0.05 22.44
N GLN A 713 31.86 -0.18 23.74
CA GLN A 713 31.20 -1.27 24.46
C GLN A 713 29.68 -1.07 24.52
N ARG A 714 29.21 0.14 24.82
CA ARG A 714 27.77 0.46 24.85
C ARG A 714 27.15 0.34 23.47
N ARG A 715 27.86 0.75 22.42
CA ARG A 715 27.42 0.60 21.03
C ARG A 715 27.31 -0.87 20.63
N ILE A 716 28.33 -1.69 20.89
CA ILE A 716 28.29 -3.13 20.64
C ILE A 716 27.12 -3.78 21.39
N GLN A 717 26.93 -3.47 22.68
CA GLN A 717 25.79 -4.00 23.43
C GLN A 717 24.44 -3.55 22.87
N GLY A 718 24.31 -2.30 22.44
CA GLY A 718 23.12 -1.77 21.78
C GLY A 718 22.82 -2.50 20.46
N ASP A 719 23.82 -2.63 19.60
CA ASP A 719 23.73 -3.31 18.30
C ASP A 719 23.37 -4.79 18.47
N ILE A 720 24.01 -5.51 19.41
CA ILE A 720 23.68 -6.92 19.71
C ILE A 720 22.24 -7.07 20.21
N ARG A 721 21.75 -6.14 21.04
CA ARG A 721 20.36 -6.18 21.54
C ARG A 721 19.36 -5.96 20.40
N PHE A 722 19.65 -5.08 19.44
CA PHE A 722 18.84 -4.93 18.23
C PHE A 722 18.91 -6.15 17.32
N ALA A 723 20.10 -6.74 17.13
CA ALA A 723 20.25 -7.99 16.38
C ALA A 723 19.40 -9.12 17.00
N ASN A 724 19.34 -9.21 18.33
CA ASN A 724 18.48 -10.17 19.01
C ASN A 724 16.98 -9.93 18.76
N VAL A 725 16.55 -8.66 18.69
CA VAL A 725 15.16 -8.31 18.33
C VAL A 725 14.85 -8.83 16.92
N PHE A 726 15.76 -8.62 15.97
CA PHE A 726 15.62 -9.13 14.59
C PHE A 726 15.49 -10.67 14.55
N VAL A 727 16.40 -11.39 15.21
CA VAL A 727 16.37 -12.86 15.28
C VAL A 727 15.08 -13.38 15.91
N ILE A 728 14.59 -12.74 16.97
CA ILE A 728 13.30 -13.09 17.59
C ILE A 728 12.16 -12.91 16.57
N GLY A 729 12.18 -11.84 15.78
CA GLY A 729 11.21 -11.60 14.72
C GLY A 729 11.18 -12.72 13.67
N GLU A 730 12.34 -13.15 13.17
CA GLU A 730 12.42 -14.24 12.17
C GLU A 730 11.95 -15.60 12.73
N ILE A 731 12.32 -15.91 13.97
CA ILE A 731 11.89 -17.15 14.63
C ILE A 731 10.38 -17.14 14.83
N LEU A 732 9.82 -16.05 15.34
CA LEU A 732 8.37 -15.94 15.53
C LEU A 732 7.62 -16.13 14.21
N PHE A 733 8.11 -15.54 13.12
CA PHE A 733 7.50 -15.69 11.81
C PHE A 733 7.54 -17.13 11.27
N THR A 734 8.67 -17.80 11.46
CA THR A 734 8.84 -19.22 11.09
C THR A 734 7.91 -20.12 11.90
N VAL A 735 7.72 -19.81 13.19
CA VAL A 735 6.76 -20.51 14.05
C VAL A 735 5.33 -20.30 13.56
N VAL A 736 4.96 -19.08 13.11
CA VAL A 736 3.62 -18.82 12.53
C VAL A 736 3.36 -19.75 11.34
N ILE A 737 4.31 -19.83 10.40
CA ILE A 737 4.21 -20.70 9.23
C ILE A 737 4.09 -22.16 9.66
N GLY A 738 4.89 -22.61 10.63
CA GLY A 738 4.82 -23.97 11.17
C GLY A 738 3.46 -24.30 11.80
N VAL A 739 2.90 -23.40 12.60
CA VAL A 739 1.55 -23.58 13.19
C VAL A 739 0.50 -23.71 12.09
N VAL A 740 0.58 -22.86 11.06
CA VAL A 740 -0.35 -22.91 9.92
C VAL A 740 -0.15 -24.15 9.05
N ALA A 741 1.06 -24.67 8.91
CA ALA A 741 1.30 -25.88 8.12
C ALA A 741 0.91 -27.17 8.85
N PHE A 742 1.14 -27.25 10.18
CA PHE A 742 1.04 -28.51 10.93
C PHE A 742 -0.15 -28.58 11.89
N ILE A 743 -0.59 -27.47 12.48
CA ILE A 743 -1.68 -27.46 13.47
C ILE A 743 -3.04 -27.19 12.82
N PHE A 744 -3.06 -26.32 11.81
CA PHE A 744 -4.29 -25.96 11.08
C PHE A 744 -5.07 -27.15 10.51
N PRO A 745 -4.43 -28.13 9.85
CA PRO A 745 -5.13 -29.30 9.34
C PRO A 745 -5.77 -30.15 10.43
N ILE A 746 -5.22 -30.12 11.66
CA ILE A 746 -5.72 -30.86 12.81
C ILE A 746 -6.92 -30.15 13.46
N LEU A 747 -6.91 -28.81 13.47
CA LEU A 747 -7.99 -28.02 14.07
C LEU A 747 -9.23 -27.91 13.17
N PHE A 748 -9.08 -28.15 11.86
CA PHE A 748 -10.15 -27.97 10.88
C PHE A 748 -10.14 -29.09 9.83
N ASP A 749 -10.75 -30.23 10.15
CA ASP A 749 -10.88 -31.39 9.25
C ASP A 749 -11.61 -31.08 7.93
N SER A 750 -12.39 -29.98 7.89
CA SER A 750 -13.14 -29.52 6.72
C SER A 750 -12.34 -28.65 5.74
N VAL A 751 -11.09 -28.29 6.05
CA VAL A 751 -10.29 -27.43 5.17
C VAL A 751 -9.59 -28.29 4.11
N GLN A 752 -10.07 -28.19 2.87
CA GLN A 752 -9.45 -28.85 1.71
C GLN A 752 -7.95 -28.50 1.58
N SER A 753 -7.13 -29.48 1.21
CA SER A 753 -5.66 -29.39 1.21
C SER A 753 -5.08 -28.24 0.36
N TYR A 754 -5.82 -27.76 -0.65
CA TYR A 754 -5.42 -26.62 -1.49
C TYR A 754 -5.45 -25.27 -0.75
N SER A 755 -6.31 -25.13 0.27
CA SER A 755 -6.37 -23.91 1.07
C SER A 755 -5.11 -23.80 1.92
N LEU A 756 -4.56 -24.92 2.41
CA LEU A 756 -3.36 -24.92 3.24
C LEU A 756 -2.12 -24.41 2.52
N SER A 757 -1.87 -24.89 1.29
CA SER A 757 -0.73 -24.45 0.47
C SER A 757 -0.82 -22.96 0.14
N SER A 758 -2.03 -22.46 -0.12
CA SER A 758 -2.30 -21.03 -0.34
C SER A 758 -1.96 -20.19 0.89
N PHE A 759 -2.37 -20.63 2.08
CA PHE A 759 -2.05 -19.94 3.34
C PHE A 759 -0.52 -19.89 3.57
N VAL A 760 0.16 -21.03 3.46
CA VAL A 760 1.63 -21.10 3.65
C VAL A 760 2.36 -20.19 2.66
N PHE A 761 1.96 -20.17 1.39
CA PHE A 761 2.54 -19.30 0.37
C PHE A 761 2.38 -17.82 0.70
N ILE A 762 1.18 -17.39 1.12
CA ILE A 762 0.91 -16.01 1.50
C ILE A 762 1.72 -15.61 2.73
N PHE A 763 1.86 -16.49 3.73
CA PHE A 763 2.70 -16.22 4.88
C PHE A 763 4.17 -16.09 4.49
N LEU A 764 4.74 -16.99 3.69
CA LEU A 764 6.12 -16.86 3.22
C LEU A 764 6.36 -15.51 2.54
N TYR A 765 5.39 -15.04 1.76
CA TYR A 765 5.43 -13.73 1.13
C TYR A 765 5.35 -12.57 2.14
N MET A 766 4.44 -12.64 3.11
CA MET A 766 4.20 -11.59 4.11
C MET A 766 5.45 -11.28 4.96
N GLY A 767 6.43 -12.20 5.03
CA GLY A 767 7.66 -11.99 5.81
C GLY A 767 8.44 -10.72 5.43
N ALA A 768 8.46 -10.33 4.15
CA ALA A 768 9.13 -9.10 3.72
C ALA A 768 8.34 -7.83 4.12
N PRO A 769 7.04 -7.68 3.79
CA PRO A 769 6.22 -6.57 4.28
C PRO A 769 6.19 -6.45 5.80
N VAL A 770 6.05 -7.55 6.55
CA VAL A 770 6.07 -7.51 8.03
C VAL A 770 7.39 -6.90 8.53
N ARG A 771 8.54 -7.37 8.04
CA ARG A 771 9.84 -6.78 8.40
C ARG A 771 9.92 -5.31 8.04
N GLY A 772 9.43 -4.93 6.86
CA GLY A 772 9.41 -3.52 6.43
C GLY A 772 8.63 -2.58 7.34
N VAL A 773 7.51 -3.04 7.90
CA VAL A 773 6.76 -2.24 8.90
C VAL A 773 7.53 -2.13 10.21
N LEU A 774 8.13 -3.24 10.67
CA LEU A 774 8.86 -3.28 11.94
C LEU A 774 10.13 -2.42 11.90
N ASP A 775 10.88 -2.49 10.80
CA ASP A 775 12.10 -1.69 10.59
C ASP A 775 11.78 -0.19 10.45
N ALA A 776 10.54 0.15 10.07
CA ALA A 776 10.13 1.55 9.98
C ALA A 776 9.91 2.23 11.33
N VAL A 777 9.57 1.49 12.38
CA VAL A 777 9.23 2.07 13.68
C VAL A 777 10.40 2.85 14.32
N PRO A 778 11.62 2.28 14.45
CA PRO A 778 12.76 3.02 15.03
C PRO A 778 13.12 4.28 14.25
N ASP A 779 13.07 4.24 12.93
CA ASP A 779 13.39 5.37 12.07
C ASP A 779 12.35 6.49 12.15
N LEU A 780 11.07 6.16 12.20
CA LEU A 780 10.01 7.14 12.43
C LEU A 780 10.15 7.83 13.79
N ILE A 781 10.58 7.10 14.82
CA ILE A 781 10.89 7.69 16.14
C ILE A 781 12.07 8.67 16.02
N ARG A 782 13.14 8.30 15.30
CA ARG A 782 14.29 9.19 15.06
C ARG A 782 13.89 10.47 14.34
N VAL A 783 13.11 10.36 13.27
CA VAL A 783 12.57 11.50 12.51
C VAL A 783 11.71 12.38 13.41
N ARG A 784 10.83 11.79 14.23
CA ARG A 784 10.00 12.55 15.17
C ARG A 784 10.81 13.34 16.17
N ILE A 785 11.88 12.75 16.72
CA ILE A 785 12.77 13.44 17.69
C ILE A 785 13.49 14.61 17.00
N ALA A 786 14.06 14.38 15.82
CA ALA A 786 14.74 15.43 15.04
C ALA A 786 13.78 16.57 14.69
N TRP A 787 12.56 16.24 14.25
CA TRP A 787 11.50 17.22 13.95
C TRP A 787 11.10 18.05 15.16
N ASN A 788 10.96 17.41 16.33
CA ASN A 788 10.63 18.12 17.57
C ASN A 788 11.73 19.09 17.98
N ARG A 789 13.01 18.69 17.90
CA ARG A 789 14.16 19.56 18.21
C ARG A 789 14.25 20.76 17.27
N MET A 790 13.97 20.55 15.99
CA MET A 790 13.87 21.64 15.01
C MET A 790 12.79 22.65 15.39
N ASN A 791 11.60 22.18 15.78
CA ASN A 791 10.51 23.08 16.18
C ASN A 791 10.77 23.76 17.53
N GLU A 792 11.43 23.08 18.46
CA GLU A 792 11.85 23.65 19.75
C GLU A 792 12.86 24.79 19.54
N LEU A 793 13.88 24.58 18.69
CA LEU A 793 14.81 25.65 18.31
C LEU A 793 14.08 26.81 17.62
N ALA A 794 13.15 26.52 16.71
CA ALA A 794 12.37 27.55 16.04
C ALA A 794 11.51 28.35 17.03
N GLY A 795 10.94 27.71 18.05
CA GLY A 795 10.15 28.35 19.10
C GLY A 795 11.00 29.21 20.06
N GLU A 796 12.21 28.78 20.42
CA GLU A 796 13.16 29.59 21.22
C GLU A 796 13.57 30.89 20.51
N LEU A 797 13.54 30.90 19.18
CA LEU A 797 13.91 32.02 18.32
C LEU A 797 12.72 32.95 17.99
N ASP A 798 11.47 32.52 18.22
CA ASP A 798 10.28 33.32 17.92
C ASP A 798 10.12 34.49 18.91
N ASP A 799 9.73 35.67 18.40
CA ASP A 799 9.42 36.87 19.18
C ASP A 799 7.95 37.25 18.97
N GLU A 800 7.11 37.12 20.00
CA GLU A 800 5.65 37.38 19.91
C GLU A 800 5.29 38.82 19.51
N LYS A 801 6.23 39.78 19.53
CA LYS A 801 5.98 41.21 19.30
C LYS A 801 6.54 41.81 18.00
N HIS A 802 7.33 41.07 17.22
CA HIS A 802 7.99 41.62 16.02
C HIS A 802 7.27 41.33 14.69
N SER A 803 6.13 40.63 14.72
CA SER A 803 5.47 40.17 13.49
C SER A 803 4.63 41.24 12.75
N GLU A 804 4.45 42.45 13.30
CA GLU A 804 3.60 43.49 12.67
C GLU A 804 4.36 44.71 12.10
N THR A 805 5.63 44.95 12.45
CA THR A 805 6.25 46.26 12.16
C THR A 805 7.11 46.31 10.88
N ASN A 806 7.53 45.16 10.32
CA ASN A 806 8.51 45.13 9.21
C ASN A 806 7.89 45.16 7.79
N SER A 807 6.57 45.30 7.63
CA SER A 807 5.93 45.40 6.31
C SER A 807 5.98 46.80 5.68
N ASN A 808 6.50 47.81 6.38
CA ASN A 808 6.57 49.20 5.88
C ASN A 808 7.98 49.76 5.64
N MET A 809 9.05 48.96 5.77
CA MET A 809 10.44 49.41 5.61
C MET A 809 10.95 49.32 4.15
N THR A 810 10.22 49.93 3.22
CA THR A 810 10.68 50.17 1.82
C THR A 810 10.62 51.64 1.44
N LYS A 811 10.72 52.54 2.43
CA LYS A 811 11.02 53.95 2.16
C LYS A 811 12.46 54.20 2.55
N GLU A 812 13.27 54.59 1.57
CA GLU A 812 14.57 55.24 1.76
C GLU A 812 14.46 56.26 2.89
N HIS A 813 14.84 55.87 4.11
CA HIS A 813 15.17 56.83 5.14
C HIS A 813 16.58 57.29 4.79
N GLN A 814 16.67 58.40 4.04
CA GLN A 814 17.88 59.23 4.09
C GLN A 814 18.14 59.50 5.57
N ILE A 815 19.19 58.88 6.10
CA ILE A 815 19.67 59.19 7.44
C ILE A 815 20.11 60.66 7.36
N ASP A 816 19.33 61.56 7.96
CA ASP A 816 19.73 62.95 8.19
C ASP A 816 21.17 62.96 8.72
N LYS A 817 22.02 63.88 8.26
CA LYS A 817 23.43 63.97 8.67
C LYS A 817 23.56 63.76 10.19
N PHE A 818 24.24 62.68 10.59
CA PHE A 818 24.37 62.30 12.00
C PHE A 818 25.04 63.44 12.79
N SER A 819 24.42 63.87 13.88
CA SER A 819 24.93 64.94 14.75
C SER A 819 25.24 64.44 16.15
N HIS A 820 24.34 63.66 16.76
CA HIS A 820 24.54 63.11 18.10
C HIS A 820 23.63 61.90 18.39
N LEU A 821 24.07 61.07 19.33
CA LEU A 821 23.39 59.91 19.92
C LEU A 821 23.27 60.11 21.43
N GLU A 822 22.07 59.98 22.00
CA GLU A 822 21.79 60.18 23.43
C GLU A 822 21.18 58.95 24.07
N LEU A 823 21.70 58.58 25.23
CA LEU A 823 21.17 57.55 26.12
C LEU A 823 20.58 58.27 27.32
N GLN A 824 19.30 58.01 27.61
CA GLN A 824 18.59 58.60 28.75
C GLN A 824 18.04 57.50 29.65
N ASP A 825 18.51 57.49 30.90
CA ASP A 825 18.15 56.54 31.96
C ASP A 825 18.13 55.07 31.52
N ILE A 826 19.14 54.68 30.74
CA ILE A 826 19.24 53.32 30.23
C ILE A 826 19.60 52.37 31.38
N HIS A 827 18.75 51.37 31.60
CA HIS A 827 19.04 50.23 32.47
C HIS A 827 19.04 48.93 31.67
N TYR A 828 19.86 47.98 32.09
CA TYR A 828 19.87 46.62 31.57
C TYR A 828 20.13 45.63 32.69
N GLU A 829 19.38 44.53 32.70
CA GLU A 829 19.57 43.45 33.65
C GLU A 829 19.83 42.14 32.91
N TYR A 830 20.98 41.53 33.21
CA TYR A 830 21.34 40.20 32.75
C TYR A 830 21.06 39.18 33.85
N VAL A 831 20.17 38.22 33.58
CA VAL A 831 19.90 37.10 34.49
C VAL A 831 20.64 35.87 33.99
N SER A 832 21.64 35.42 34.76
CA SER A 832 22.34 34.16 34.50
C SER A 832 21.43 32.95 34.84
N PRO A 833 21.57 31.81 34.14
CA PRO A 833 20.87 30.56 34.49
C PRO A 833 21.07 30.11 35.95
N ASN A 834 22.16 30.55 36.59
CA ASN A 834 22.51 30.22 37.98
C ASN A 834 21.93 31.21 39.02
N GLY A 835 21.06 32.13 38.61
CA GLY A 835 20.35 33.06 39.52
C GLY A 835 21.13 34.33 39.92
N THR A 836 22.37 34.51 39.47
CA THR A 836 23.12 35.76 39.64
C THR A 836 22.69 36.79 38.60
N SER A 837 22.21 37.96 39.02
CA SER A 837 21.90 39.07 38.12
C SER A 837 23.03 40.11 38.10
N PHE A 838 23.37 40.59 36.91
CA PHE A 838 24.27 41.73 36.71
C PHE A 838 23.48 42.86 36.06
N SER A 839 23.50 44.05 36.65
CA SER A 839 22.75 45.20 36.18
C SER A 839 23.66 46.35 35.77
N ILE A 840 23.27 47.06 34.72
CA ILE A 840 23.86 48.34 34.30
C ILE A 840 22.78 49.41 34.39
N GLY A 841 23.15 50.60 34.86
CA GLY A 841 22.30 51.79 34.82
C GLY A 841 22.02 52.44 36.18
N PRO A 842 21.42 53.65 36.19
CA PRO A 842 21.01 54.41 35.00
C PRO A 842 22.21 54.94 34.22
N ILE A 843 22.20 54.79 32.89
CA ILE A 843 23.21 55.35 31.99
C ILE A 843 22.65 56.55 31.26
N ASN A 844 23.33 57.69 31.43
CA ASN A 844 23.06 58.95 30.75
C ASN A 844 24.31 59.40 29.99
N LEU A 845 24.29 59.32 28.65
CA LEU A 845 25.47 59.59 27.82
C LEU A 845 25.08 60.22 26.48
N THR A 846 25.77 61.30 26.09
CA THR A 846 25.62 61.95 24.79
C THR A 846 26.92 61.87 23.99
N LEU A 847 26.86 61.27 22.81
CA LEU A 847 27.98 61.08 21.88
C LEU A 847 27.75 61.94 20.63
N ARG A 848 28.74 62.76 20.23
CA ARG A 848 28.58 63.72 19.11
C ARG A 848 29.45 63.37 17.91
N ALA A 849 29.03 63.81 16.72
CA ALA A 849 29.84 63.77 15.51
C ALA A 849 31.07 64.68 15.66
N GLY A 850 32.24 64.22 15.20
CA GLY A 850 33.51 64.93 15.34
C GLY A 850 34.09 64.89 16.76
N GLU A 851 33.67 63.94 17.58
CA GLU A 851 34.12 63.74 18.97
C GLU A 851 34.73 62.34 19.16
N ILE A 852 35.81 62.25 19.94
CA ILE A 852 36.42 60.99 20.38
C ILE A 852 36.02 60.75 21.84
N THR A 853 35.29 59.66 22.09
CA THR A 853 34.93 59.23 23.45
C THR A 853 35.67 57.96 23.81
N PHE A 854 36.39 57.97 24.92
CA PHE A 854 37.00 56.78 25.49
C PHE A 854 36.13 56.19 26.59
N ILE A 855 35.97 54.86 26.57
CA ILE A 855 35.30 54.11 27.63
C ILE A 855 36.36 53.24 28.33
N THR A 856 36.57 53.49 29.62
CA THR A 856 37.53 52.75 30.46
C THR A 856 36.84 52.14 31.68
N GLY A 857 37.54 51.28 32.44
CA GLY A 857 37.01 50.62 33.64
C GLY A 857 37.56 49.20 33.83
N GLY A 858 37.51 48.65 35.03
CA GLY A 858 38.03 47.29 35.30
C GLY A 858 37.32 46.18 34.50
N ASN A 859 37.90 44.97 34.51
CA ASN A 859 37.20 43.79 34.00
C ASN A 859 35.90 43.57 34.79
N GLY A 860 34.80 43.25 34.08
CA GLY A 860 33.49 43.08 34.71
C GLY A 860 32.76 44.38 35.09
N SER A 861 33.29 45.56 34.75
CA SER A 861 32.63 46.84 35.09
C SER A 861 31.39 47.18 34.24
N GLY A 862 31.12 46.43 33.17
CA GLY A 862 29.96 46.61 32.30
C GLY A 862 30.25 47.25 30.93
N LYS A 863 31.52 47.46 30.56
CA LYS A 863 31.92 48.10 29.28
C LYS A 863 31.34 47.39 28.05
N SER A 864 31.56 46.09 27.90
CA SER A 864 31.10 45.31 26.74
C SER A 864 29.57 45.28 26.64
N THR A 865 28.88 45.24 27.78
CA THR A 865 27.41 45.32 27.82
C THR A 865 26.91 46.71 27.43
N LEU A 866 27.58 47.79 27.86
CA LEU A 866 27.30 49.15 27.41
C LEU A 866 27.51 49.29 25.89
N VAL A 867 28.59 48.73 25.35
CA VAL A 867 28.86 48.67 23.90
C VAL A 867 27.72 47.94 23.16
N LYS A 868 27.27 46.78 23.65
CA LYS A 868 26.13 46.04 23.04
C LYS A 868 24.81 46.83 23.12
N LEU A 869 24.59 47.64 24.16
CA LEU A 869 23.42 48.52 24.27
C LEU A 869 23.52 49.72 23.30
N LEU A 870 24.70 50.32 23.18
CA LEU A 870 24.97 51.45 22.27
C LEU A 870 24.71 51.05 20.80
N THR A 871 25.19 49.88 20.39
CA THR A 871 25.01 49.37 19.02
C THR A 871 23.64 48.79 18.75
N GLY A 872 22.80 48.61 19.78
CA GLY A 872 21.47 48.01 19.64
C GLY A 872 21.47 46.47 19.55
N LEU A 873 22.60 45.81 19.80
CA LEU A 873 22.67 44.34 19.90
C LEU A 873 21.91 43.82 21.13
N TYR A 874 21.91 44.58 22.22
CA TYR A 874 21.08 44.36 23.40
C TYR A 874 19.97 45.41 23.50
N LYS A 875 18.82 44.97 24.00
CA LYS A 875 17.69 45.85 24.30
C LYS A 875 17.74 46.28 25.76
N PRO A 876 17.63 47.58 26.07
CA PRO A 876 17.55 48.04 27.46
C PRO A 876 16.27 47.52 28.14
N SER A 877 16.36 47.23 29.44
CA SER A 877 15.23 46.88 30.29
C SER A 877 14.32 48.09 30.55
N SER A 878 14.90 49.29 30.66
CA SER A 878 14.22 50.59 30.74
C SER A 878 15.10 51.73 30.23
N GLY A 879 14.52 52.91 30.00
CA GLY A 879 15.19 54.07 29.39
C GLY A 879 14.97 54.16 27.88
N ASN A 880 15.46 55.25 27.26
CA ASN A 880 15.29 55.53 25.83
C ASN A 880 16.60 55.97 25.17
N LEU A 881 16.73 55.67 23.87
CA LEU A 881 17.86 56.05 23.03
C LEU A 881 17.38 56.97 21.90
N PHE A 882 18.06 58.09 21.72
CA PHE A 882 17.71 59.13 20.75
C PHE A 882 18.85 59.36 19.75
N VAL A 883 18.51 59.49 18.48
CA VAL A 883 19.44 59.91 17.42
C VAL A 883 18.95 61.24 16.86
N ASN A 884 19.80 62.28 16.90
CA ASN A 884 19.41 63.64 16.49
C ASN A 884 18.11 64.12 17.18
N GLY A 885 17.91 63.79 18.47
CA GLY A 885 16.71 64.12 19.24
C GLY A 885 15.44 63.30 18.93
N LYS A 886 15.49 62.36 17.98
CA LYS A 886 14.36 61.47 17.65
C LYS A 886 14.53 60.11 18.35
N PRO A 887 13.52 59.59 19.06
CA PRO A 887 13.60 58.25 19.65
C PRO A 887 13.69 57.20 18.53
N LYS A 888 14.60 56.23 18.67
CA LYS A 888 14.77 55.15 17.70
C LYS A 888 14.25 53.82 18.26
N LEU A 889 13.60 53.03 17.39
CA LEU A 889 13.21 51.66 17.69
C LEU A 889 14.47 50.79 17.79
N ASN A 890 14.47 49.85 18.74
CA ASN A 890 15.62 48.98 19.00
C ASN A 890 16.07 48.23 17.73
N GLY A 891 17.32 48.42 17.34
CA GLY A 891 17.96 47.79 16.19
C GLY A 891 18.19 48.75 15.02
N GLU A 892 17.40 49.81 14.87
CA GLU A 892 17.61 50.80 13.79
C GLU A 892 18.89 51.61 13.97
N GLN A 893 19.40 51.73 15.20
CA GLN A 893 20.66 52.41 15.47
C GLN A 893 21.89 51.62 15.00
N SER A 894 21.81 50.30 14.83
CA SER A 894 22.97 49.48 14.46
C SER A 894 23.53 49.85 13.09
N GLU A 895 22.68 50.35 12.18
CA GLU A 895 23.08 50.82 10.84
C GLU A 895 23.97 52.07 10.86
N LEU A 896 24.08 52.75 12.01
CA LEU A 896 24.95 53.92 12.20
C LEU A 896 26.40 53.55 12.53
N PHE A 897 26.65 52.31 12.93
CA PHE A 897 27.93 51.88 13.48
C PHE A 897 28.76 51.08 12.46
N ALA A 898 30.03 51.43 12.34
CA ALA A 898 31.10 50.53 11.91
C ALA A 898 31.86 50.12 13.17
N ALA A 899 31.84 48.84 13.53
CA ALA A 899 32.34 48.36 14.81
C ALA A 899 33.39 47.26 14.67
N VAL A 900 34.46 47.35 15.44
CA VAL A 900 35.39 46.25 15.69
C VAL A 900 35.29 45.86 17.16
N PHE A 901 34.53 44.80 17.42
CA PHE A 901 34.35 44.25 18.76
C PHE A 901 35.62 43.55 19.28
N SER A 902 35.75 43.41 20.60
CA SER A 902 36.81 42.63 21.25
C SER A 902 36.83 41.18 20.75
N GLU A 903 35.65 40.54 20.72
CA GLU A 903 35.41 39.28 20.01
C GLU A 903 34.71 39.56 18.66
N TYR A 904 35.40 39.29 17.56
CA TYR A 904 34.89 39.56 16.20
C TYR A 904 35.06 38.35 15.27
N HIS A 905 34.27 38.33 14.20
CA HIS A 905 34.37 37.36 13.12
C HIS A 905 34.73 38.07 11.82
N LEU A 906 35.66 37.49 11.05
CA LEU A 906 35.99 37.95 9.70
C LEU A 906 35.35 37.01 8.70
N PHE A 907 34.40 37.52 7.94
CA PHE A 907 33.86 36.81 6.79
C PHE A 907 34.88 36.81 5.65
N ASP A 908 34.92 35.73 4.87
CA ASP A 908 35.70 35.66 3.64
C ASP A 908 35.16 36.59 2.56
N LYS A 909 33.85 36.90 2.60
CA LYS A 909 33.15 37.82 1.70
C LYS A 909 32.79 39.16 2.37
N LEU A 910 32.92 40.25 1.61
CA LEU A 910 32.50 41.60 1.98
C LEU A 910 30.98 41.80 1.78
N TYR A 911 30.18 41.37 2.76
CA TYR A 911 28.74 41.56 2.73
C TYR A 911 28.35 43.05 2.85
N GLY A 912 27.38 43.50 2.06
CA GLY A 912 26.87 44.87 2.08
C GLY A 912 27.70 45.90 1.30
N LEU A 913 28.87 45.52 0.76
CA LEU A 913 29.81 46.45 0.11
C LEU A 913 30.01 46.18 -1.39
N THR A 914 29.57 45.04 -1.93
CA THR A 914 29.90 44.54 -3.28
C THR A 914 29.61 45.48 -4.47
N ASN A 915 28.74 46.50 -4.31
CA ASN A 915 28.38 47.42 -5.40
C ASN A 915 29.08 48.80 -5.31
N SER A 916 29.89 49.03 -4.27
CA SER A 916 30.49 50.34 -3.94
C SER A 916 32.01 50.29 -3.73
N LEU A 917 32.66 49.18 -4.11
CA LEU A 917 34.10 49.00 -3.91
C LEU A 917 34.90 49.68 -5.02
N ASP A 918 35.48 50.83 -4.69
CA ASP A 918 36.55 51.43 -5.49
C ASP A 918 37.87 50.70 -5.23
N LYS A 919 38.45 50.11 -6.27
CA LYS A 919 39.72 49.38 -6.18
C LYS A 919 40.86 50.29 -5.69
N GLY A 920 40.85 51.56 -6.07
CA GLY A 920 41.85 52.54 -5.61
C GLY A 920 41.80 52.77 -4.10
N SER A 921 40.60 52.91 -3.54
CA SER A 921 40.39 53.03 -2.09
C SER A 921 40.81 51.76 -1.32
N ILE A 922 40.51 50.58 -1.86
CA ILE A 922 40.93 49.30 -1.25
C ILE A 922 42.47 49.19 -1.21
N ASP A 923 43.13 49.41 -2.34
CA ASP A 923 44.59 49.28 -2.45
C ASP A 923 45.29 50.30 -1.53
N TYR A 924 44.78 51.54 -1.50
CA TYR A 924 45.24 52.59 -0.58
C TYR A 924 45.12 52.16 0.89
N HIS A 925 43.97 51.61 1.30
CA HIS A 925 43.78 51.20 2.69
C HIS A 925 44.54 49.92 3.02
N LEU A 926 44.73 48.98 2.08
CA LEU A 926 45.57 47.81 2.27
C LEU A 926 47.03 48.20 2.53
N GLU A 927 47.56 49.14 1.73
CA GLU A 927 48.91 49.68 1.91
C GLU A 927 49.05 50.43 3.25
N LYS A 928 48.09 51.30 3.57
CA LYS A 928 48.06 52.07 4.83
C LYS A 928 47.98 51.17 6.07
N LEU A 929 47.35 49.99 5.94
CA LEU A 929 47.22 49.01 7.00
C LEU A 929 48.35 47.96 6.99
N GLN A 930 49.29 48.05 6.03
CA GLN A 930 50.40 47.10 5.80
C GLN A 930 49.90 45.66 5.59
N LEU A 931 48.86 45.48 4.79
CA LEU A 931 48.24 44.20 4.47
C LEU A 931 48.36 43.84 2.97
N GLU A 932 48.84 44.75 2.14
CA GLU A 932 48.92 44.64 0.68
C GLU A 932 49.76 43.45 0.19
N GLN A 933 50.77 43.03 0.95
CA GLN A 933 51.60 41.87 0.63
C GLN A 933 50.99 40.53 1.08
N LYS A 934 49.84 40.56 1.76
CA LYS A 934 49.21 39.38 2.40
C LYS A 934 47.77 39.16 2.01
N VAL A 935 47.03 40.22 1.70
CA VAL A 935 45.60 40.16 1.39
C VAL A 935 45.32 40.97 0.13
N SER A 936 44.84 40.30 -0.90
CA SER A 936 44.12 40.90 -2.03
C SER A 936 42.61 40.65 -1.94
N ILE A 937 41.81 41.44 -2.66
CA ILE A 937 40.35 41.31 -2.75
C ILE A 937 39.94 41.03 -4.20
N GLU A 938 39.25 39.92 -4.44
CA GLU A 938 38.75 39.49 -5.74
C GLU A 938 37.27 39.10 -5.65
N ASP A 939 36.43 39.60 -6.55
CA ASP A 939 34.96 39.38 -6.57
C ASP A 939 34.27 39.63 -5.21
N GLY A 940 34.76 40.64 -4.47
CA GLY A 940 34.26 40.99 -3.14
C GLY A 940 34.62 39.98 -2.04
N LYS A 941 35.65 39.15 -2.24
CA LYS A 941 36.19 38.20 -1.26
C LYS A 941 37.65 38.46 -0.98
N PHE A 942 38.07 38.23 0.27
CA PHE A 942 39.48 38.23 0.65
C PHE A 942 40.17 36.95 0.17
N SER A 943 41.41 37.08 -0.31
CA SER A 943 42.28 35.95 -0.67
C SER A 943 42.63 35.05 0.53
N THR A 944 42.74 35.63 1.73
CA THR A 944 42.90 34.87 2.98
C THR A 944 42.38 35.67 4.19
N THR A 945 41.89 34.96 5.20
CA THR A 945 41.59 35.48 6.54
C THR A 945 42.49 34.86 7.62
N ASP A 946 43.37 33.94 7.23
CA ASP A 946 44.35 33.27 8.10
C ASP A 946 45.59 34.16 8.29
N LEU A 947 45.49 35.08 9.25
CA LEU A 947 46.48 36.11 9.54
C LEU A 947 46.81 36.16 11.05
N SER A 948 47.89 36.84 11.44
CA SER A 948 48.20 37.07 12.86
C SER A 948 47.09 37.89 13.55
N SER A 949 46.96 37.83 14.87
CA SER A 949 45.91 38.56 15.62
C SER A 949 45.89 40.06 15.30
N GLY A 950 47.06 40.71 15.32
CA GLY A 950 47.20 42.11 14.95
C GLY A 950 46.79 42.41 13.50
N GLN A 951 47.19 41.55 12.55
CA GLN A 951 46.80 41.68 11.13
C GLN A 951 45.30 41.45 10.92
N ARG A 952 44.68 40.48 11.61
CA ARG A 952 43.23 40.27 11.57
C ARG A 952 42.47 41.48 12.10
N ARG A 953 42.95 42.15 13.15
CA ARG A 953 42.34 43.39 13.67
C ARG A 953 42.51 44.57 12.72
N ARG A 954 43.64 44.66 12.03
CA ARG A 954 43.85 45.62 10.94
C ARG A 954 42.91 45.35 9.76
N LEU A 955 42.69 44.07 9.40
CA LEU A 955 41.73 43.70 8.37
C LEU A 955 40.28 44.02 8.78
N ALA A 956 39.92 43.88 10.06
CA ALA A 956 38.63 44.35 10.57
C ALA A 956 38.49 45.88 10.49
N LEU A 957 39.56 46.63 10.77
CA LEU A 957 39.60 48.08 10.61
C LEU A 957 39.43 48.51 9.15
N LEU A 958 40.03 47.78 8.19
CA LEU A 958 39.79 47.97 6.76
C LEU A 958 38.30 47.89 6.44
N ILE A 959 37.62 46.85 6.91
CA ILE A 959 36.18 46.66 6.68
C ILE A 959 35.40 47.87 7.21
N SER A 960 35.70 48.33 8.43
CA SER A 960 35.07 49.52 9.00
C SER A 960 35.29 50.79 8.15
N TYR A 961 36.48 50.96 7.55
CA TYR A 961 36.73 52.06 6.61
C TYR A 961 35.91 51.95 5.34
N LEU A 962 35.75 50.74 4.80
CA LEU A 962 34.94 50.50 3.59
C LEU A 962 33.44 50.67 3.86
N GLU A 963 32.96 50.36 5.07
CA GLU A 963 31.56 50.59 5.48
C GLU A 963 31.22 52.08 5.64
N ASP A 964 32.23 52.93 5.88
CA ASP A 964 32.17 54.38 6.07
C ASP A 964 30.98 54.93 6.88
N ARG A 965 30.63 54.25 7.98
CA ARG A 965 29.48 54.63 8.82
C ARG A 965 29.74 55.94 9.60
N PRO A 966 28.69 56.65 10.09
CA PRO A 966 28.87 57.90 10.84
C PRO A 966 29.47 57.71 12.24
N VAL A 967 29.32 56.52 12.86
CA VAL A 967 29.85 56.19 14.19
C VAL A 967 30.84 55.02 14.07
N TYR A 968 32.04 55.19 14.60
CA TYR A 968 33.08 54.15 14.66
C TYR A 968 33.26 53.68 16.09
N LEU A 969 33.21 52.37 16.31
CA LEU A 969 33.33 51.75 17.63
C LEU A 969 34.49 50.76 17.65
N PHE A 970 35.48 51.01 18.49
CA PHE A 970 36.65 50.16 18.64
C PHE A 970 36.70 49.61 20.07
N ASP A 971 36.33 48.35 20.23
CA ASP A 971 36.32 47.68 21.53
C ASP A 971 37.65 46.93 21.75
N GLU A 972 38.52 47.50 22.58
CA GLU A 972 39.86 46.98 22.91
C GLU A 972 40.74 46.70 21.67
N TRP A 973 40.51 47.43 20.58
CA TRP A 973 41.19 47.19 19.30
C TRP A 973 42.72 47.25 19.39
N ALA A 974 43.24 48.18 20.20
CA ALA A 974 44.68 48.43 20.38
C ALA A 974 45.42 47.35 21.16
N ALA A 975 44.71 46.45 21.86
CA ALA A 975 45.30 45.47 22.77
C ALA A 975 46.22 44.47 22.05
N ASP A 976 45.84 44.03 20.85
CA ASP A 976 46.57 43.03 20.05
C ASP A 976 47.55 43.64 19.03
N GLN A 977 47.75 44.96 19.05
CA GLN A 977 48.67 45.67 18.16
C GLN A 977 50.06 45.80 18.79
N ASP A 978 51.08 45.83 17.92
CA ASP A 978 52.43 46.22 18.30
C ASP A 978 52.50 47.71 18.72
N PRO A 979 53.53 48.13 19.48
CA PRO A 979 53.60 49.49 20.00
C PRO A 979 53.57 50.59 18.93
N GLU A 980 54.15 50.33 17.74
CA GLU A 980 54.19 51.30 16.65
C GLU A 980 52.79 51.50 16.08
N TYR A 981 52.09 50.42 15.77
CA TYR A 981 50.75 50.48 15.20
C TYR A 981 49.70 50.92 16.22
N ARG A 982 49.89 50.59 17.51
CA ARG A 982 49.10 51.14 18.61
C ARG A 982 49.21 52.66 18.69
N ARG A 983 50.44 53.19 18.63
CA ARG A 983 50.70 54.62 18.60
C ARG A 983 50.08 55.28 17.36
N TYR A 984 50.20 54.62 16.20
CA TYR A 984 49.58 55.06 14.96
C TYR A 984 48.06 55.16 15.07
N PHE A 985 47.42 54.17 15.69
CA PHE A 985 45.97 54.19 15.90
C PHE A 985 45.52 55.39 16.73
N TYR A 986 46.16 55.64 17.89
CA TYR A 986 45.76 56.73 18.78
C TYR A 986 46.09 58.12 18.24
N HIS A 987 47.24 58.32 17.58
CA HIS A 987 47.64 59.66 17.11
C HIS A 987 47.28 59.97 15.66
N HIS A 988 46.95 58.96 14.84
CA HIS A 988 46.60 59.17 13.44
C HIS A 988 45.19 58.67 13.11
N VAL A 989 44.87 57.40 13.39
CA VAL A 989 43.56 56.83 12.99
C VAL A 989 42.39 57.53 13.69
N LEU A 990 42.42 57.65 15.03
CA LEU A 990 41.31 58.28 15.75
C LEU A 990 41.16 59.77 15.41
N PRO A 991 42.24 60.59 15.38
CA PRO A 991 42.14 61.98 14.97
C PRO A 991 41.71 62.17 13.51
N GLU A 992 42.13 61.31 12.60
CA GLU A 992 41.67 61.33 11.20
C GLU A 992 40.16 61.10 11.10
N LEU A 993 39.63 60.08 11.77
CA LEU A 993 38.19 59.80 11.79
C LEU A 993 37.41 60.99 12.40
N LYS A 994 37.94 61.61 13.45
CA LYS A 994 37.39 62.84 14.04
C LYS A 994 37.38 63.99 13.03
N LEU A 995 38.47 64.24 12.32
CA LEU A 995 38.59 65.29 11.29
C LEU A 995 37.62 65.07 10.13
N ARG A 996 37.32 63.80 9.80
CA ARG A 996 36.28 63.41 8.83
C ARG A 996 34.85 63.61 9.37
N GLY A 997 34.70 64.16 10.58
CA GLY A 997 33.41 64.44 11.22
C GLY A 997 32.71 63.19 11.77
N LYS A 998 33.42 62.07 11.94
CA LYS A 998 32.85 60.83 12.48
C LYS A 998 32.77 60.92 14.00
N CYS A 999 31.80 60.23 14.60
CA CYS A 999 31.76 59.99 16.04
C CYS A 999 32.60 58.76 16.36
N VAL A 1000 33.61 58.88 17.22
CA VAL A 1000 34.55 57.79 17.50
C VAL A 1000 34.41 57.36 18.95
N ILE A 1001 34.18 56.08 19.18
CA ILE A 1001 34.07 55.47 20.50
C ILE A 1001 35.17 54.42 20.61
N ALA A 1002 36.09 54.55 21.57
CA ALA A 1002 37.13 53.57 21.79
C ALA A 1002 37.08 53.06 23.23
N VAL A 1003 36.88 51.75 23.41
CA VAL A 1003 37.03 51.10 24.70
C VAL A 1003 38.51 50.78 24.89
N THR A 1004 39.13 51.37 25.91
CA THR A 1004 40.57 51.19 26.14
C THR A 1004 40.96 51.32 27.62
N HIS A 1005 42.06 50.65 27.96
CA HIS A 1005 42.75 50.75 29.24
C HIS A 1005 44.10 51.45 29.14
N ASP A 1006 44.45 51.98 27.96
CA ASP A 1006 45.72 52.66 27.72
C ASP A 1006 45.63 54.13 28.15
N ASP A 1007 45.89 54.35 29.44
CA ASP A 1007 45.85 55.66 30.12
C ASP A 1007 46.78 56.71 29.49
N ARG A 1008 47.90 56.26 28.91
CA ARG A 1008 48.89 57.08 28.20
C ARG A 1008 48.30 57.92 27.07
N TYR A 1009 47.17 57.50 26.50
CA TYR A 1009 46.53 58.16 25.37
C TYR A 1009 45.21 58.82 25.73
N PHE A 1010 44.82 58.88 27.01
CA PHE A 1010 43.55 59.49 27.42
C PHE A 1010 43.42 60.96 27.00
N GLU A 1011 44.55 61.67 26.86
CA GLU A 1011 44.59 63.03 26.31
C GLU A 1011 44.03 63.16 24.88
N GLN A 1012 43.96 62.07 24.11
CA GLN A 1012 43.42 62.05 22.76
C GLN A 1012 41.88 62.02 22.74
N ALA A 1013 41.23 61.75 23.87
CA ALA A 1013 39.79 61.74 24.00
C ALA A 1013 39.23 63.12 24.34
N ASP A 1014 38.11 63.49 23.73
CA ASP A 1014 37.30 64.66 24.11
C ASP A 1014 36.44 64.36 25.36
N LYS A 1015 36.03 63.10 25.50
CA LYS A 1015 35.28 62.57 26.66
C LYS A 1015 35.90 61.29 27.17
N LEU A 1016 36.08 61.19 28.48
CA LEU A 1016 36.50 59.97 29.14
C LEU A 1016 35.36 59.47 30.05
N VAL A 1017 34.87 58.27 29.76
CA VAL A 1017 33.78 57.60 30.44
C VAL A 1017 34.36 56.42 31.23
N LYS A 1018 34.30 56.46 32.55
CA LYS A 1018 34.70 55.35 33.40
C LYS A 1018 33.48 54.54 33.81
N MET A 1019 33.53 53.23 33.54
CA MET A 1019 32.54 52.26 34.00
C MET A 1019 33.07 51.55 35.24
N GLU A 1020 32.27 51.53 36.30
CA GLU A 1020 32.60 50.85 37.56
C GLU A 1020 31.33 50.19 38.14
N PHE A 1021 31.37 48.86 38.33
CA PHE A 1021 30.24 48.04 38.81
C PHE A 1021 28.87 48.37 38.15
N GLY A 1022 28.85 48.56 36.83
CA GLY A 1022 27.62 48.83 36.08
C GLY A 1022 27.12 50.28 36.14
N LYS A 1023 27.86 51.18 36.82
CA LYS A 1023 27.59 52.62 36.85
C LYS A 1023 28.61 53.39 36.01
N MET A 1024 28.19 54.54 35.51
CA MET A 1024 29.00 55.43 34.69
C MET A 1024 29.43 56.67 35.48
N GLU A 1025 30.70 57.05 35.32
CA GLU A 1025 31.29 58.28 35.82
C GLU A 1025 32.01 59.02 34.67
N MET A 1026 31.80 60.33 34.54
CA MET A 1026 32.50 61.17 33.56
C MET A 1026 33.78 61.71 34.18
N LEU A 1027 34.92 61.52 33.51
CA LEU A 1027 36.23 61.95 33.95
C LEU A 1027 36.80 63.05 33.04
N ASP A 1028 37.69 63.89 33.59
CA ASP A 1028 38.47 64.85 32.80
C ASP A 1028 39.67 64.14 32.13
N PRO A 1029 39.71 64.06 30.79
CA PRO A 1029 40.80 63.40 30.06
C PRO A 1029 42.19 63.99 30.38
N LYS A 1030 42.27 65.28 30.70
CA LYS A 1030 43.55 65.99 30.93
C LYS A 1030 44.12 65.75 32.33
N GLN A 1031 43.28 65.44 33.33
CA GLN A 1031 43.73 65.18 34.70
C GLN A 1031 44.22 63.74 34.91
N HIS A 1032 43.87 62.82 34.01
CA HIS A 1032 44.16 61.39 34.15
C HIS A 1032 45.13 60.82 33.09
N GLY A 1033 45.63 61.65 32.17
CA GLY A 1033 46.58 61.24 31.11
C GLY A 1033 48.06 61.53 31.40
N SER A 1034 48.47 61.88 32.62
CA SER A 1034 49.85 62.33 32.89
C SER A 1034 50.61 61.48 33.93
N LEU A 1035 51.51 60.64 33.43
CA LEU A 1035 52.72 60.18 34.14
C LEU A 1035 53.94 60.45 33.23
N PRO A 1036 55.10 60.85 33.79
CA PRO A 1036 56.22 61.37 33.00
C PRO A 1036 56.91 60.27 32.20
N ALA A 1037 57.34 60.64 30.98
CA ALA A 1037 58.13 59.82 30.08
C ALA A 1037 59.39 59.29 30.79
N TYR A 1038 59.52 57.96 30.92
CA TYR A 1038 60.81 57.34 31.17
C TYR A 1038 61.61 57.35 29.86
N GLY A 1039 62.79 57.97 29.90
CA GLY A 1039 63.68 58.15 28.77
C GLY A 1039 64.34 56.86 28.29
N THR A 1040 64.61 56.88 26.97
CA THR A 1040 65.56 56.07 26.16
C THR A 1040 65.71 54.59 26.45
#